data_AF-A0A0E0ARQ4-F1
#
_entry.id   AF-A0A0E0ARQ4-F1
#
_cell.length_a   1.000
_cell.length_b   1.000
_cell.length_c   1.000
_cell.angle_alpha   90.00
_cell.angle_beta   90.00
_cell.angle_gamma   90.00
#
_symmetry.space_group_name_H-M   'P 1'
#
loop_
_entity.id
_entity.type
_entity.pdbx_description
1 polymer ?
#
loop_
_entity_poly.entity_id
_entity_poly.type
_entity_poly.pdbx_seq_one_letter_code
_entity_poly.pdbx_strand_id
1 'polypeptide(L)'
;MASSSSLYLLAALLALASWQAIAFDPSPLQDFCVADMKSPVGVNGFPCKNPMEVNSDDFFNAAKFDMPRSTMNKVGSNVTNLNVLNFPGLNTLGISLARIDYAPLGVNPPHIHPRATELLTVLEGTLYVGFVTSNPNRFFSKVVHKGDTFVFPKAMIHFQMNLDHNKPAVAQSSLNSQNPGVITIASAVFGSKPPISDDVLTKAFQVEKKLEKQQIIQQEEEQKLIQSRMASPSSLCLLAALLALISWQAMASDPSPVQDFCVADMHSPVRVNGFACLNPMEVNADHFFKAAKLDTPRKTNKVGSNVTLINVMQIPGLNTLGISIARIDYAPLGQNPPHTHPRATEILTVLEGTLYVGFVTSNPNNTLFSKVLNKGDVFMFPQGLIHFQFNPNPHQPAVAIAALSSQNPGAITIANAVFGSKPPISDEVLAKAFQVEKEIQSQMASPSSLCLLAALLALVSWQTIASDPSPLQDFCVADEHSPVLVNGFACLDPKHVNADHFFKAAMLDTPRKTNKVGSNVTLINVMQIPGLNTLGISIARIDYAPLGQNPPHTHPRATEILTVLEGTLYVGFVTSNPNNTLFSKVLKKGDVFVFPVGLIHFQFNPNPHQPAVAIAALSSQNPGAITIANAVFGSKPPISDEVLAKAFQVEKGTIDWLQAQFWENNHY
;
A
#
# COMPACT_ATOMS: atom_id res chain seq x y z
N MET A 1 -18.38 -43.40 -45.31
CA MET A 1 -17.27 -42.44 -45.52
C MET A 1 -17.74 -41.10 -44.99
N ALA A 2 -17.21 -40.63 -43.85
CA ALA A 2 -17.38 -39.23 -43.48
C ALA A 2 -16.54 -38.39 -44.45
N SER A 3 -17.06 -37.26 -44.93
CA SER A 3 -16.26 -36.38 -45.79
C SER A 3 -15.09 -35.81 -44.98
N SER A 4 -13.97 -35.54 -45.66
CA SER A 4 -12.81 -34.89 -45.06
C SER A 4 -13.18 -33.54 -44.40
N SER A 5 -14.19 -32.85 -44.92
CA SER A 5 -14.76 -31.64 -44.34
C SER A 5 -15.29 -31.81 -42.91
N SER A 6 -15.90 -32.96 -42.57
CA SER A 6 -16.41 -33.23 -41.21
C SER A 6 -15.28 -33.60 -40.23
N LEU A 7 -14.28 -34.35 -40.71
CA LEU A 7 -12.85 -34.26 -40.35
C LEU A 7 -12.42 -32.90 -39.78
N TYR A 8 -12.24 -31.96 -40.69
CA TYR A 8 -11.66 -30.65 -40.37
C TYR A 8 -12.57 -29.79 -39.50
N LEU A 9 -13.90 -29.89 -39.63
CA LEU A 9 -14.82 -29.16 -38.76
C LEU A 9 -14.77 -29.67 -37.31
N LEU A 10 -14.72 -30.99 -37.10
CA LEU A 10 -14.58 -31.58 -35.77
C LEU A 10 -13.20 -31.32 -35.18
N ALA A 11 -12.13 -31.38 -35.99
CA ALA A 11 -10.78 -31.01 -35.56
C ALA A 11 -10.66 -29.52 -35.22
N ALA A 12 -11.31 -28.62 -35.97
CA ALA A 12 -11.39 -27.20 -35.65
C ALA A 12 -12.20 -26.94 -34.37
N LEU A 13 -13.33 -27.63 -34.17
CA LEU A 13 -14.13 -27.54 -32.94
C LEU A 13 -13.40 -28.12 -31.72
N LEU A 14 -12.59 -29.16 -31.89
CA LEU A 14 -11.74 -29.70 -30.81
C LEU A 14 -10.51 -28.83 -30.53
N ALA A 15 -9.95 -28.16 -31.55
CA ALA A 15 -8.91 -27.14 -31.36
C ALA A 15 -9.47 -25.88 -30.67
N LEU A 16 -10.72 -25.51 -30.94
CA LEU A 16 -11.45 -24.45 -30.22
C LEU A 16 -11.86 -24.86 -28.79
N ALA A 17 -11.82 -26.15 -28.45
CA ALA A 17 -12.13 -26.67 -27.11
C ALA A 17 -10.88 -26.98 -26.26
N SER A 18 -9.66 -26.66 -26.74
CA SER A 18 -8.41 -27.05 -26.07
C SER A 18 -7.39 -25.91 -25.94
N TRP A 19 -7.85 -24.69 -25.65
CA TRP A 19 -7.02 -23.66 -25.04
C TRP A 19 -7.65 -23.06 -23.78
N GLN A 20 -7.19 -23.54 -22.63
CA GLN A 20 -7.22 -22.76 -21.40
C GLN A 20 -6.18 -21.63 -21.54
N ALA A 21 -6.63 -20.44 -21.91
CA ALA A 21 -5.81 -19.23 -21.83
C ALA A 21 -5.71 -18.84 -20.36
N ILE A 22 -4.51 -18.99 -19.77
CA ILE A 22 -4.25 -18.60 -18.40
C ILE A 22 -3.68 -17.19 -18.41
N ALA A 23 -4.44 -16.23 -17.88
CA ALA A 23 -3.95 -14.89 -17.61
C ALA A 23 -3.40 -14.84 -16.19
N PHE A 24 -2.24 -14.19 -16.03
CA PHE A 24 -1.56 -13.99 -14.77
C PHE A 24 -1.16 -12.50 -14.66
N ASP A 25 -0.54 -12.12 -13.54
CA ASP A 25 0.58 -11.17 -13.50
C ASP A 25 1.63 -11.50 -14.60
N PRO A 26 2.76 -10.79 -14.78
CA PRO A 26 3.90 -11.40 -15.46
C PRO A 26 4.19 -12.78 -14.83
N SER A 27 3.83 -13.85 -15.54
CA SER A 27 4.05 -15.22 -15.08
C SER A 27 5.50 -15.34 -14.66
N PRO A 28 5.80 -15.98 -13.52
CA PRO A 28 7.18 -16.12 -13.09
C PRO A 28 7.94 -16.75 -14.26
N LEU A 29 9.00 -16.06 -14.74
CA LEU A 29 9.70 -16.39 -16.00
C LEU A 29 10.45 -17.74 -15.95
N GLN A 30 10.27 -18.46 -14.85
CA GLN A 30 10.89 -19.70 -14.42
C GLN A 30 9.96 -20.31 -13.35
N ASP A 31 9.94 -21.63 -13.23
CA ASP A 31 8.99 -22.35 -12.35
C ASP A 31 9.15 -22.01 -10.86
N PHE A 32 10.33 -21.51 -10.46
CA PHE A 32 10.68 -21.17 -9.08
C PHE A 32 11.72 -20.05 -9.01
N CYS A 33 11.77 -19.31 -7.90
CA CYS A 33 12.80 -18.33 -7.59
C CYS A 33 13.33 -18.55 -6.17
N VAL A 34 14.09 -19.62 -5.91
CA VAL A 34 14.68 -19.86 -4.58
C VAL A 34 15.52 -18.65 -4.15
N ALA A 35 15.29 -18.12 -2.95
CA ALA A 35 16.01 -16.95 -2.45
C ALA A 35 17.54 -17.18 -2.37
N ASP A 36 18.31 -16.32 -3.02
CA ASP A 36 19.74 -16.19 -2.77
C ASP A 36 19.99 -15.27 -1.57
N MET A 37 19.98 -15.88 -0.38
CA MET A 37 20.29 -15.22 0.90
C MET A 37 21.75 -14.74 1.02
N LYS A 38 22.61 -15.00 0.03
CA LYS A 38 24.02 -14.55 0.00
C LYS A 38 24.26 -13.42 -0.99
N SER A 39 23.28 -13.05 -1.80
CA SER A 39 23.45 -11.98 -2.79
C SER A 39 23.74 -10.65 -2.09
N PRO A 40 24.73 -9.86 -2.56
CA PRO A 40 24.95 -8.50 -2.07
C PRO A 40 23.88 -7.51 -2.55
N VAL A 41 22.97 -7.93 -3.44
CA VAL A 41 21.93 -7.07 -4.03
C VAL A 41 20.61 -7.27 -3.30
N GLY A 42 20.19 -6.27 -2.51
CA GLY A 42 18.84 -6.22 -1.94
C GLY A 42 17.79 -5.91 -3.00
N VAL A 43 16.63 -6.57 -2.91
CA VAL A 43 15.40 -6.25 -3.67
C VAL A 43 14.20 -6.27 -2.72
N ASN A 44 12.99 -5.96 -3.19
CA ASN A 44 11.79 -6.12 -2.38
C ASN A 44 11.44 -7.62 -2.26
N GLY A 45 12.12 -8.31 -1.34
CA GLY A 45 12.23 -9.77 -1.31
C GLY A 45 13.68 -10.20 -1.52
N PHE A 46 13.89 -11.30 -2.22
CA PHE A 46 15.24 -11.85 -2.46
C PHE A 46 15.46 -12.12 -3.95
N PRO A 47 16.65 -11.84 -4.49
CA PRO A 47 17.01 -12.28 -5.83
C PRO A 47 17.03 -13.81 -5.89
N CYS A 48 16.83 -14.36 -7.09
CA CYS A 48 16.81 -15.81 -7.29
C CYS A 48 18.23 -16.37 -7.34
N LYS A 49 18.44 -17.56 -6.77
CA LYS A 49 19.59 -18.41 -7.09
C LYS A 49 19.61 -18.76 -8.57
N ASN A 50 20.79 -19.10 -9.09
CA ASN A 50 20.95 -19.73 -10.40
C ASN A 50 20.13 -21.04 -10.45
N PRO A 51 19.17 -21.23 -11.39
CA PRO A 51 18.35 -22.44 -11.46
C PRO A 51 19.15 -23.74 -11.61
N MET A 52 20.38 -23.70 -12.13
CA MET A 52 21.25 -24.87 -12.25
C MET A 52 21.92 -25.30 -10.93
N GLU A 53 21.87 -24.47 -9.89
CA GLU A 53 22.40 -24.75 -8.55
C GLU A 53 21.30 -25.17 -7.55
N VAL A 54 20.03 -24.97 -7.93
CA VAL A 54 18.86 -25.32 -7.12
C VAL A 54 18.64 -26.84 -7.14
N ASN A 55 18.30 -27.40 -5.98
CA ASN A 55 18.03 -28.82 -5.80
C ASN A 55 16.89 -29.08 -4.80
N SER A 56 16.56 -30.34 -4.51
CA SER A 56 15.44 -30.72 -3.64
C SER A 56 15.52 -30.12 -2.23
N ASP A 57 16.73 -29.90 -1.69
CA ASP A 57 16.92 -29.42 -0.33
C ASP A 57 16.54 -27.94 -0.19
N ASP A 58 16.50 -27.18 -1.29
CA ASP A 58 15.97 -25.81 -1.31
C ASP A 58 14.44 -25.75 -1.11
N PHE A 59 13.75 -26.86 -1.43
CA PHE A 59 12.30 -27.04 -1.30
C PHE A 59 11.91 -27.93 -0.11
N PHE A 60 12.84 -28.23 0.79
CA PHE A 60 12.59 -29.02 1.99
C PHE A 60 13.03 -28.27 3.26
N ASN A 61 12.15 -28.22 4.27
CA ASN A 61 12.51 -27.74 5.60
C ASN A 61 11.99 -28.71 6.67
N ALA A 62 12.91 -29.27 7.47
CA ALA A 62 12.58 -30.11 8.61
C ALA A 62 12.15 -29.26 9.83
N ALA A 63 11.04 -28.53 9.70
CA ALA A 63 10.55 -27.58 10.71
C ALA A 63 10.13 -28.23 12.03
N LYS A 64 9.93 -29.56 12.05
CA LYS A 64 9.48 -30.36 13.20
C LYS A 64 8.23 -29.80 13.87
N PHE A 65 7.20 -29.55 13.06
CA PHE A 65 5.87 -29.08 13.50
C PHE A 65 5.04 -30.17 14.20
N ASP A 66 5.57 -31.38 14.33
CA ASP A 66 5.09 -32.44 15.23
C ASP A 66 5.50 -32.17 16.70
N MET A 67 6.64 -31.52 16.92
CA MET A 67 7.24 -31.32 18.24
C MET A 67 6.77 -30.01 18.90
N PRO A 68 6.15 -30.05 20.10
CA PRO A 68 5.80 -28.84 20.86
C PRO A 68 7.01 -27.96 21.17
N ARG A 69 6.84 -26.64 21.15
CA ARG A 69 7.84 -25.68 21.63
C ARG A 69 7.63 -25.26 23.08
N SER A 70 8.69 -24.72 23.68
CA SER A 70 8.65 -24.17 25.03
C SER A 70 7.75 -22.93 25.08
N THR A 71 6.68 -23.03 25.86
CA THR A 71 5.77 -21.93 26.21
C THR A 71 6.12 -21.28 27.55
N MET A 72 7.32 -21.56 28.09
CA MET A 72 7.84 -20.97 29.35
C MET A 72 8.25 -19.51 29.16
N ASN A 73 7.27 -18.64 28.96
CA ASN A 73 7.42 -17.19 28.91
C ASN A 73 6.16 -16.52 29.48
N LYS A 74 6.21 -15.20 29.69
CA LYS A 74 5.12 -14.45 30.36
C LYS A 74 3.77 -14.53 29.64
N VAL A 75 3.75 -14.64 28.31
CA VAL A 75 2.50 -14.72 27.53
C VAL A 75 1.98 -16.16 27.41
N GLY A 76 2.84 -17.17 27.65
CA GLY A 76 2.45 -18.57 27.66
C GLY A 76 2.22 -19.15 26.26
N SER A 77 2.81 -18.58 25.21
CA SER A 77 2.69 -19.09 23.83
C SER A 77 4.03 -19.05 23.10
N ASN A 78 4.17 -19.83 22.04
CA ASN A 78 5.36 -19.87 21.19
C ASN A 78 4.95 -20.03 19.73
N VAL A 79 5.51 -19.21 18.83
CA VAL A 79 5.23 -19.22 17.39
C VAL A 79 6.47 -19.71 16.64
N THR A 80 6.41 -20.92 16.08
CA THR A 80 7.44 -21.41 15.13
C THR A 80 7.04 -21.02 13.72
N ASN A 81 7.62 -19.93 13.21
CA ASN A 81 7.42 -19.48 11.84
C ASN A 81 8.24 -20.29 10.83
N LEU A 82 7.65 -20.58 9.67
CA LEU A 82 8.26 -21.15 8.49
C LEU A 82 7.97 -20.22 7.30
N ASN A 83 8.93 -19.38 6.96
CA ASN A 83 8.80 -18.29 6.00
C ASN A 83 10.09 -18.16 5.16
N VAL A 84 10.14 -17.25 4.19
CA VAL A 84 11.28 -17.14 3.26
C VAL A 84 12.65 -16.98 3.93
N LEU A 85 12.72 -16.41 5.15
CA LEU A 85 13.97 -16.18 5.87
C LEU A 85 14.62 -17.48 6.39
N ASN A 86 13.81 -18.52 6.64
CA ASN A 86 14.29 -19.83 7.08
C ASN A 86 13.91 -20.98 6.12
N PHE A 87 13.15 -20.70 5.06
CA PHE A 87 12.82 -21.62 3.99
C PHE A 87 12.89 -20.92 2.62
N PRO A 88 14.09 -20.81 2.02
CA PRO A 88 14.34 -20.04 0.79
C PRO A 88 13.49 -20.42 -0.43
N GLY A 89 13.01 -21.66 -0.51
CA GLY A 89 12.11 -22.14 -1.56
C GLY A 89 10.72 -21.47 -1.57
N LEU A 90 10.32 -20.78 -0.49
CA LEU A 90 9.06 -20.02 -0.44
C LEU A 90 9.13 -18.65 -1.16
N ASN A 91 10.31 -18.24 -1.61
CA ASN A 91 10.48 -16.95 -2.27
C ASN A 91 9.69 -16.90 -3.60
N THR A 92 9.03 -15.76 -3.81
CA THR A 92 8.01 -15.48 -4.84
C THR A 92 6.77 -16.39 -4.86
N LEU A 93 6.61 -17.33 -3.91
CA LEU A 93 5.44 -18.22 -3.84
C LEU A 93 4.27 -17.63 -3.03
N GLY A 94 4.46 -16.50 -2.36
CA GLY A 94 3.37 -15.81 -1.66
C GLY A 94 2.75 -16.58 -0.49
N ILE A 95 3.42 -17.58 0.07
CA ILE A 95 2.91 -18.41 1.18
C ILE A 95 3.93 -18.60 2.31
N SER A 96 3.43 -18.65 3.54
CA SER A 96 4.19 -19.10 4.72
C SER A 96 3.27 -19.84 5.70
N LEU A 97 3.90 -20.51 6.67
CA LEU A 97 3.21 -21.36 7.65
C LEU A 97 3.77 -21.08 9.05
N ALA A 98 2.96 -21.17 10.09
CA ALA A 98 3.43 -21.12 11.47
C ALA A 98 2.73 -22.19 12.32
N ARG A 99 3.46 -22.81 13.25
CA ARG A 99 2.87 -23.56 14.37
C ARG A 99 2.83 -22.65 15.59
N ILE A 100 1.71 -22.64 16.30
CA ILE A 100 1.55 -21.93 17.56
C ILE A 100 1.24 -22.93 18.68
N ASP A 101 2.12 -23.02 19.66
CA ASP A 101 1.95 -23.78 20.89
C ASP A 101 1.47 -22.84 22.01
N TYR A 102 0.47 -23.26 22.78
CA TYR A 102 -0.09 -22.50 23.90
C TYR A 102 -0.02 -23.33 25.19
N ALA A 103 0.53 -22.74 26.25
CA ALA A 103 0.33 -23.21 27.62
C ALA A 103 -1.16 -23.09 28.02
N PRO A 104 -1.58 -23.67 29.15
CA PRO A 104 -2.86 -23.30 29.77
C PRO A 104 -2.95 -21.79 29.97
N LEU A 105 -4.10 -21.20 29.61
CA LEU A 105 -4.31 -19.74 29.52
C LEU A 105 -3.27 -18.98 28.67
N GLY A 106 -2.54 -19.65 27.79
CA GLY A 106 -1.53 -19.06 26.91
C GLY A 106 -2.16 -18.11 25.89
N VAL A 107 -1.54 -16.95 25.66
CA VAL A 107 -2.00 -15.91 24.74
C VAL A 107 -0.93 -15.67 23.68
N ASN A 108 -1.30 -15.71 22.41
CA ASN A 108 -0.56 -15.01 21.36
C ASN A 108 -1.09 -13.55 21.34
N PRO A 109 -0.30 -12.55 21.77
CA PRO A 109 -0.80 -11.19 22.05
C PRO A 109 -1.44 -10.49 20.84
N PRO A 110 -2.21 -9.40 21.05
CA PRO A 110 -2.65 -8.53 19.97
C PRO A 110 -1.49 -8.13 19.04
N HIS A 111 -1.61 -8.49 17.77
CA HIS A 111 -0.63 -8.24 16.72
C HIS A 111 -1.29 -8.02 15.36
N ILE A 112 -0.49 -7.58 14.37
CA ILE A 112 -0.89 -7.52 12.97
C ILE A 112 0.16 -8.17 12.06
N HIS A 113 -0.31 -8.78 10.97
CA HIS A 113 0.49 -9.15 9.82
C HIS A 113 0.30 -8.08 8.74
N PRO A 114 1.24 -7.12 8.57
CA PRO A 114 1.06 -6.02 7.61
C PRO A 114 0.99 -6.50 6.15
N ARG A 115 1.53 -7.69 5.85
CA ARG A 115 1.65 -8.21 4.48
C ARG A 115 0.68 -9.34 4.14
N ALA A 116 0.06 -10.01 5.12
CA ALA A 116 -0.75 -11.22 4.90
C ALA A 116 -2.06 -11.26 5.69
N THR A 117 -3.05 -11.91 5.10
CA THR A 117 -4.17 -12.57 5.77
C THR A 117 -3.67 -13.89 6.37
N GLU A 118 -4.14 -14.22 7.57
CA GLU A 118 -3.85 -15.49 8.26
C GLU A 118 -5.09 -16.39 8.24
N LEU A 119 -4.91 -17.67 7.94
CA LEU A 119 -5.90 -18.74 8.14
C LEU A 119 -5.39 -19.70 9.21
N LEU A 120 -5.99 -19.63 10.40
CA LEU A 120 -5.71 -20.46 11.55
C LEU A 120 -6.54 -21.75 11.49
N THR A 121 -5.92 -22.88 11.80
CA THR A 121 -6.55 -24.20 12.03
C THR A 121 -6.16 -24.70 13.41
N VAL A 122 -7.13 -25.04 14.26
CA VAL A 122 -6.85 -25.58 15.60
C VAL A 122 -6.51 -27.07 15.50
N LEU A 123 -5.31 -27.45 15.91
CA LEU A 123 -4.84 -28.85 15.91
C LEU A 123 -5.19 -29.57 17.21
N GLU A 124 -5.21 -28.86 18.33
CA GLU A 124 -5.55 -29.38 19.66
C GLU A 124 -6.05 -28.27 20.61
N GLY A 125 -6.91 -28.64 21.55
CA GLY A 125 -7.45 -27.72 22.57
C GLY A 125 -8.62 -26.86 22.08
N THR A 126 -8.82 -25.73 22.77
CA THR A 126 -9.89 -24.76 22.54
C THR A 126 -9.32 -23.35 22.65
N LEU A 127 -9.48 -22.54 21.61
CA LEU A 127 -8.98 -21.17 21.55
C LEU A 127 -10.13 -20.16 21.52
N TYR A 128 -9.99 -19.06 22.25
CA TYR A 128 -10.69 -17.82 22.01
C TYR A 128 -9.88 -16.97 21.04
N VAL A 129 -10.50 -16.58 19.93
CA VAL A 129 -9.85 -15.83 18.84
C VAL A 129 -10.70 -14.63 18.44
N GLY A 130 -10.05 -13.59 17.90
CA GLY A 130 -10.79 -12.48 17.30
C GLY A 130 -9.91 -11.39 16.71
N PHE A 131 -10.56 -10.50 15.94
CA PHE A 131 -9.93 -9.34 15.30
C PHE A 131 -10.82 -8.09 15.34
N VAL A 132 -10.19 -6.92 15.19
CA VAL A 132 -10.85 -5.60 15.20
C VAL A 132 -10.72 -4.93 13.84
N THR A 133 -11.85 -4.43 13.29
CA THR A 133 -11.87 -3.70 12.01
C THR A 133 -11.44 -2.24 12.15
N SER A 134 -10.89 -1.66 11.06
CA SER A 134 -10.32 -0.30 11.10
C SER A 134 -11.28 0.84 11.48
N ASN A 135 -12.47 0.93 10.88
CA ASN A 135 -13.49 1.90 11.30
C ASN A 135 -14.89 1.39 10.89
N PRO A 136 -15.87 1.30 11.81
CA PRO A 136 -15.72 1.38 13.27
C PRO A 136 -14.83 0.26 13.83
N ASN A 137 -14.33 0.43 15.06
CA ASN A 137 -13.54 -0.57 15.80
C ASN A 137 -14.41 -1.76 16.28
N ARG A 138 -15.10 -2.42 15.34
CA ARG A 138 -15.95 -3.57 15.62
C ARG A 138 -15.07 -4.79 15.87
N PHE A 139 -15.27 -5.42 17.02
CA PHE A 139 -14.59 -6.65 17.40
C PHE A 139 -15.39 -7.87 16.94
N PHE A 140 -14.76 -8.75 16.18
CA PHE A 140 -15.28 -10.06 15.79
C PHE A 140 -14.52 -11.12 16.56
N SER A 141 -15.22 -11.99 17.28
CA SER A 141 -14.59 -13.07 18.05
C SER A 141 -15.39 -14.36 18.06
N LYS A 142 -14.70 -15.47 18.35
CA LYS A 142 -15.27 -16.82 18.40
C LYS A 142 -14.45 -17.70 19.35
N VAL A 143 -15.12 -18.67 19.97
CA VAL A 143 -14.44 -19.82 20.58
C VAL A 143 -14.41 -20.94 19.53
N VAL A 144 -13.21 -21.43 19.23
CA VAL A 144 -12.92 -22.43 18.21
C VAL A 144 -12.20 -23.63 18.85
N HIS A 145 -12.49 -24.83 18.36
CA HIS A 145 -12.05 -26.11 18.92
C HIS A 145 -11.19 -26.87 17.90
N LYS A 146 -10.52 -27.93 18.32
CA LYS A 146 -9.79 -28.85 17.43
C LYS A 146 -10.59 -29.19 16.16
N GLY A 147 -10.01 -28.90 15.00
CA GLY A 147 -10.60 -29.09 13.67
C GLY A 147 -11.26 -27.84 13.07
N ASP A 148 -11.60 -26.84 13.89
CA ASP A 148 -12.16 -25.57 13.43
C ASP A 148 -11.08 -24.70 12.77
N THR A 149 -11.51 -23.83 11.85
CA THR A 149 -10.66 -22.81 11.23
C THR A 149 -11.20 -21.39 11.49
N PHE A 150 -10.31 -20.40 11.46
CA PHE A 150 -10.66 -18.99 11.61
C PHE A 150 -9.73 -18.11 10.75
N VAL A 151 -10.28 -17.06 10.14
CA VAL A 151 -9.53 -16.15 9.25
C VAL A 151 -9.33 -14.78 9.89
N PHE A 152 -8.10 -14.27 9.85
CA PHE A 152 -7.74 -12.93 10.27
C PHE A 152 -7.35 -12.10 9.03
N PRO A 153 -8.17 -11.10 8.62
CA PRO A 153 -7.87 -10.30 7.44
C PRO A 153 -6.57 -9.50 7.56
N LYS A 154 -5.86 -9.33 6.44
CA LYS A 154 -4.59 -8.59 6.33
C LYS A 154 -4.59 -7.27 7.13
N ALA A 155 -3.53 -7.08 7.91
CA ALA A 155 -3.26 -5.92 8.75
C ALA A 155 -4.33 -5.57 9.82
N MET A 156 -5.30 -6.44 10.13
CA MET A 156 -6.25 -6.22 11.24
C MET A 156 -5.66 -6.68 12.57
N ILE A 157 -5.86 -5.91 13.65
CA ILE A 157 -5.39 -6.28 15.00
C ILE A 157 -6.16 -7.52 15.46
N HIS A 158 -5.44 -8.58 15.79
CA HIS A 158 -6.01 -9.86 16.21
C HIS A 158 -5.14 -10.58 17.25
N PHE A 159 -5.72 -11.58 17.90
CA PHE A 159 -5.07 -12.40 18.93
C PHE A 159 -5.67 -13.80 18.97
N GLN A 160 -4.98 -14.71 19.68
CA GLN A 160 -5.45 -16.05 20.00
C GLN A 160 -5.13 -16.37 21.47
N MET A 161 -6.06 -16.97 22.21
CA MET A 161 -5.88 -17.36 23.62
C MET A 161 -6.40 -18.77 23.87
N ASN A 162 -5.61 -19.62 24.51
CA ASN A 162 -6.10 -20.89 25.04
C ASN A 162 -7.03 -20.64 26.24
N LEU A 163 -8.24 -21.22 26.22
CA LEU A 163 -9.20 -21.10 27.33
C LEU A 163 -9.08 -22.20 28.39
N ASP A 164 -8.31 -23.27 28.14
CA ASP A 164 -8.14 -24.33 29.13
C ASP A 164 -7.15 -23.90 30.23
N HIS A 165 -7.55 -24.11 31.49
CA HIS A 165 -6.76 -23.77 32.68
C HIS A 165 -5.69 -24.82 33.03
N ASN A 166 -5.76 -26.03 32.46
CA ASN A 166 -4.93 -27.17 32.81
C ASN A 166 -4.23 -27.82 31.61
N LYS A 167 -4.77 -27.68 30.39
CA LYS A 167 -4.24 -28.32 29.18
C LYS A 167 -3.64 -27.31 28.20
N PRO A 168 -2.57 -27.69 27.46
CA PRO A 168 -2.09 -26.90 26.35
C PRO A 168 -3.08 -26.93 25.17
N ALA A 169 -2.89 -26.00 24.23
CA ALA A 169 -3.55 -25.99 22.94
C ALA A 169 -2.52 -25.81 21.83
N VAL A 170 -2.87 -26.18 20.60
CA VAL A 170 -2.00 -26.10 19.43
C VAL A 170 -2.80 -25.64 18.23
N ALA A 171 -2.26 -24.70 17.46
CA ALA A 171 -2.82 -24.32 16.17
C ALA A 171 -1.73 -24.20 15.09
N GLN A 172 -2.16 -24.18 13.84
CA GLN A 172 -1.33 -23.93 12.68
C GLN A 172 -1.94 -22.81 11.84
N SER A 173 -1.10 -21.86 11.41
CA SER A 173 -1.51 -20.66 10.69
C SER A 173 -0.88 -20.64 9.30
N SER A 174 -1.70 -20.70 8.25
CA SER A 174 -1.27 -20.50 6.87
C SER A 174 -1.45 -19.04 6.48
N LEU A 175 -0.44 -18.40 5.90
CA LEU A 175 -0.47 -16.97 5.57
C LEU A 175 -0.20 -16.74 4.08
N ASN A 176 -0.96 -15.85 3.44
CA ASN A 176 -0.79 -15.50 2.02
C ASN A 176 0.31 -14.45 1.77
N SER A 177 1.45 -14.63 2.44
CA SER A 177 2.72 -13.99 2.07
C SER A 177 3.88 -14.88 2.47
N GLN A 178 4.94 -14.89 1.66
CA GLN A 178 6.21 -15.56 2.00
C GLN A 178 6.98 -14.89 3.14
N ASN A 179 6.65 -13.64 3.48
CA ASN A 179 7.05 -12.98 4.72
C ASN A 179 5.89 -12.09 5.20
N PRO A 180 5.02 -12.57 6.09
CA PRO A 180 3.82 -11.84 6.50
C PRO A 180 4.14 -10.58 7.33
N GLY A 181 5.34 -10.52 7.94
CA GLY A 181 5.68 -9.58 9.01
C GLY A 181 4.87 -9.86 10.28
N VAL A 182 5.35 -9.38 11.42
CA VAL A 182 4.58 -9.39 12.68
C VAL A 182 4.82 -8.07 13.37
N ILE A 183 3.78 -7.35 13.75
CA ILE A 183 3.88 -6.17 14.61
C ILE A 183 3.09 -6.48 15.87
N THR A 184 3.77 -6.88 16.95
CA THR A 184 3.13 -7.08 18.26
C THR A 184 2.83 -5.71 18.86
N ILE A 185 1.56 -5.43 19.17
CA ILE A 185 1.13 -4.06 19.48
C ILE A 185 1.84 -3.50 20.73
N ALA A 186 1.96 -4.29 21.79
CA ALA A 186 2.69 -3.90 23.00
C ALA A 186 4.17 -3.59 22.71
N SER A 187 4.84 -4.46 21.96
CA SER A 187 6.26 -4.31 21.60
C SER A 187 6.53 -3.10 20.72
N ALA A 188 5.68 -2.83 19.72
CA ALA A 188 5.89 -1.70 18.81
C ALA A 188 5.59 -0.34 19.48
N VAL A 189 4.54 -0.27 20.30
CA VAL A 189 4.12 1.00 20.95
C VAL A 189 4.96 1.32 22.19
N PHE A 190 5.21 0.33 23.06
CA PHE A 190 5.86 0.54 24.36
C PHE A 190 7.29 -0.03 24.45
N GLY A 191 7.68 -0.92 23.54
CA GLY A 191 8.98 -1.59 23.51
C GLY A 191 9.91 -1.16 22.36
N SER A 192 9.55 -0.11 21.62
CA SER A 192 10.31 0.37 20.46
C SER A 192 11.67 0.95 20.82
N LYS A 193 12.59 0.94 19.84
CA LYS A 193 14.00 1.35 20.03
C LYS A 193 14.41 2.38 18.97
N PRO A 194 14.73 3.64 19.35
CA PRO A 194 14.48 4.25 20.67
C PRO A 194 12.98 4.27 21.01
N PRO A 195 12.60 4.44 22.29
CA PRO A 195 11.19 4.48 22.69
C PRO A 195 10.47 5.71 22.11
N ILE A 196 9.17 5.55 21.82
CA ILE A 196 8.27 6.68 21.54
C ILE A 196 8.20 7.58 22.79
N SER A 197 8.16 8.89 22.59
CA SER A 197 8.10 9.87 23.70
C SER A 197 6.87 9.65 24.60
N ASP A 198 7.08 9.75 25.91
CA ASP A 198 6.03 9.67 26.92
C ASP A 198 4.92 10.72 26.70
N ASP A 199 5.21 11.87 26.08
CA ASP A 199 4.21 12.89 25.69
C ASP A 199 3.20 12.36 24.66
N VAL A 200 3.69 11.60 23.67
CA VAL A 200 2.86 10.98 22.61
C VAL A 200 1.99 9.88 23.22
N LEU A 201 2.61 9.01 24.03
CA LEU A 201 1.94 7.86 24.65
C LEU A 201 0.88 8.30 25.66
N THR A 202 1.22 9.16 26.62
CA THR A 202 0.26 9.62 27.65
C THR A 202 -0.96 10.30 27.01
N LYS A 203 -0.75 11.17 26.02
CA LYS A 203 -1.83 11.81 25.27
C LYS A 203 -2.62 10.82 24.39
N ALA A 204 -2.03 9.71 23.94
CA ALA A 204 -2.68 8.74 23.03
C ALA A 204 -3.58 7.77 23.79
N PHE A 205 -3.10 7.31 24.94
CA PHE A 205 -3.85 6.46 25.86
C PHE A 205 -4.81 7.28 26.75
N GLN A 206 -4.77 8.62 26.65
CA GLN A 206 -5.58 9.58 27.42
C GLN A 206 -5.35 9.44 28.94
N VAL A 207 -4.09 9.29 29.33
CA VAL A 207 -3.66 9.07 30.72
C VAL A 207 -2.76 10.19 31.24
N GLU A 208 -2.73 10.40 32.55
CA GLU A 208 -1.81 11.34 33.18
C GLU A 208 -0.36 10.82 33.18
N LYS A 209 0.61 11.73 33.36
CA LYS A 209 2.07 11.46 33.31
C LYS A 209 2.64 10.58 34.45
N LYS A 210 1.80 9.84 35.18
CA LYS A 210 2.23 8.89 36.21
C LYS A 210 2.08 7.45 35.72
N LEU A 211 3.04 7.01 34.91
CA LEU A 211 3.39 5.59 34.77
C LEU A 211 4.86 5.44 35.18
N GLU A 212 5.09 4.80 36.33
CA GLU A 212 6.42 4.33 36.70
C GLU A 212 6.82 3.18 35.78
N LYS A 213 8.04 3.23 35.24
CA LYS A 213 8.54 2.24 34.26
C LYS A 213 8.79 0.87 34.92
N GLN A 214 7.77 0.03 35.00
CA GLN A 214 7.94 -1.38 35.34
C GLN A 214 8.17 -2.25 34.08
N GLN A 215 9.45 -2.50 33.81
CA GLN A 215 10.02 -3.66 33.12
C GLN A 215 9.21 -4.33 31.99
N ILE A 216 9.20 -3.68 30.82
CA ILE A 216 9.06 -4.34 29.52
C ILE A 216 10.47 -4.38 28.88
N ILE A 217 10.77 -5.44 28.11
CA ILE A 217 12.02 -5.75 27.35
C ILE A 217 13.05 -6.67 28.06
N GLN A 218 13.08 -7.92 27.60
CA GLN A 218 14.19 -8.92 27.56
C GLN A 218 13.66 -10.15 26.77
N GLN A 219 14.42 -10.93 25.99
CA GLN A 219 15.72 -10.78 25.31
C GLN A 219 15.81 -11.84 24.17
N GLU A 220 16.60 -11.64 23.11
CA GLU A 220 16.83 -12.64 22.02
C GLU A 220 18.32 -12.69 21.63
N GLU A 221 18.98 -13.85 21.76
CA GLU A 221 20.18 -14.26 21.00
C GLU A 221 20.60 -15.71 21.37
N GLU A 222 20.39 -16.70 20.48
CA GLU A 222 21.21 -17.91 20.36
C GLU A 222 20.72 -18.83 19.21
N GLN A 223 21.44 -18.88 18.07
CA GLN A 223 21.57 -20.08 17.21
C GLN A 223 22.47 -19.85 15.97
N LYS A 224 23.75 -20.27 16.05
CA LYS A 224 24.63 -20.62 14.91
C LYS A 224 25.62 -21.69 15.37
N LEU A 225 26.00 -22.63 14.48
CA LEU A 225 26.82 -23.86 14.64
C LEU A 225 26.01 -25.15 14.94
N ILE A 226 26.18 -26.32 14.29
CA ILE A 226 26.97 -26.81 13.12
C ILE A 226 26.09 -27.80 12.32
N GLN A 227 26.29 -27.91 11.00
CA GLN A 227 25.70 -28.94 10.12
C GLN A 227 26.83 -29.66 9.34
N SER A 228 26.86 -31.00 9.30
CA SER A 228 27.76 -31.75 8.39
C SER A 228 27.43 -33.25 8.24
N ARG A 229 27.09 -33.65 7.00
CA ARG A 229 27.29 -34.96 6.33
C ARG A 229 26.40 -36.19 6.66
N MET A 230 25.61 -36.57 5.65
CA MET A 230 25.19 -37.94 5.30
C MET A 230 25.28 -38.12 3.76
N ALA A 231 25.43 -39.37 3.28
CA ALA A 231 25.01 -39.88 1.95
C ALA A 231 25.37 -41.40 1.91
N SER A 232 24.44 -42.35 1.74
CA SER A 232 23.79 -42.83 0.48
C SER A 232 24.66 -43.85 -0.30
N PRO A 233 24.18 -44.56 -1.37
CA PRO A 233 22.83 -44.64 -1.97
C PRO A 233 22.33 -46.11 -2.12
N SER A 234 21.12 -46.39 -2.63
CA SER A 234 20.81 -46.68 -4.08
C SER A 234 19.51 -47.54 -4.11
N SER A 235 18.68 -47.69 -5.16
CA SER A 235 18.65 -47.16 -6.54
C SER A 235 17.29 -47.45 -7.22
N LEU A 236 16.91 -46.68 -8.27
CA LEU A 236 15.93 -46.99 -9.34
C LEU A 236 14.44 -47.26 -8.92
N CYS A 237 13.38 -46.98 -9.69
CA CYS A 237 13.10 -46.12 -10.84
C CYS A 237 11.58 -46.18 -11.14
N LEU A 238 10.96 -45.02 -11.36
CA LEU A 238 10.12 -44.70 -12.53
C LEU A 238 9.01 -45.69 -12.98
N LEU A 239 7.77 -45.47 -12.52
CA LEU A 239 6.56 -45.54 -13.36
C LEU A 239 5.29 -44.94 -12.68
N ALA A 240 5.19 -43.60 -12.57
CA ALA A 240 4.01 -42.95 -11.95
C ALA A 240 3.66 -41.56 -12.52
N ALA A 241 3.93 -41.32 -13.81
CA ALA A 241 3.86 -39.97 -14.41
C ALA A 241 2.64 -39.72 -15.32
N LEU A 242 1.52 -40.45 -15.16
CA LEU A 242 0.45 -40.44 -16.18
C LEU A 242 -1.02 -40.52 -15.70
N LEU A 243 -1.30 -40.42 -14.39
CA LEU A 243 -2.69 -40.38 -13.87
C LEU A 243 -2.87 -39.42 -12.68
N ALA A 244 -2.85 -38.11 -12.96
CA ALA A 244 -3.27 -37.07 -12.02
C ALA A 244 -3.69 -35.75 -12.70
N LEU A 245 -4.54 -35.81 -13.75
CA LEU A 245 -5.20 -34.61 -14.29
C LEU A 245 -6.43 -34.26 -13.44
N ILE A 246 -6.20 -33.72 -12.25
CA ILE A 246 -7.25 -33.15 -11.38
C ILE A 246 -6.78 -31.75 -10.93
N SER A 247 -7.49 -30.73 -11.42
CA SER A 247 -7.50 -29.33 -10.98
C SER A 247 -6.24 -28.78 -10.28
N TRP A 248 -5.41 -28.06 -11.04
CA TRP A 248 -4.57 -26.99 -10.48
C TRP A 248 -4.98 -25.65 -11.08
N GLN A 249 -5.51 -24.78 -10.23
CA GLN A 249 -5.50 -23.34 -10.45
C GLN A 249 -4.64 -22.72 -9.36
N ALA A 250 -3.61 -21.98 -9.77
CA ALA A 250 -2.81 -21.14 -8.90
C ALA A 250 -3.04 -19.70 -9.36
N MET A 251 -3.60 -18.88 -8.46
CA MET A 251 -3.76 -17.45 -8.70
C MET A 251 -2.49 -16.74 -8.23
N ALA A 252 -1.96 -15.86 -9.05
CA ALA A 252 -0.98 -14.86 -8.64
C ALA A 252 -1.67 -13.50 -8.50
N SER A 253 -1.17 -12.70 -7.58
CA SER A 253 -1.42 -11.27 -7.48
C SER A 253 -0.07 -10.57 -7.35
N ASP A 254 0.03 -9.34 -7.83
CA ASP A 254 1.15 -8.42 -7.60
C ASP A 254 1.90 -8.72 -6.29
N PRO A 255 3.23 -8.97 -6.33
CA PRO A 255 3.96 -9.43 -5.16
C PRO A 255 3.87 -8.37 -4.06
N SER A 256 3.03 -8.67 -3.04
CA SER A 256 2.95 -7.87 -1.83
C SER A 256 4.38 -7.64 -1.32
N PRO A 257 4.69 -6.44 -0.78
CA PRO A 257 5.99 -6.17 -0.20
C PRO A 257 6.42 -7.33 0.69
N VAL A 258 7.69 -7.75 0.61
CA VAL A 258 8.22 -8.90 1.36
C VAL A 258 8.95 -8.44 2.63
N GLN A 259 9.03 -7.13 2.83
CA GLN A 259 9.66 -6.44 3.95
C GLN A 259 8.90 -5.14 4.25
N ASP A 260 9.30 -4.42 5.30
CA ASP A 260 8.61 -3.20 5.75
C ASP A 260 8.78 -2.02 4.78
N PHE A 261 9.94 -1.92 4.12
CA PHE A 261 10.26 -0.93 3.10
C PHE A 261 11.49 -1.38 2.29
N CYS A 262 11.70 -0.79 1.11
CA CYS A 262 12.89 -0.98 0.28
C CYS A 262 13.49 0.39 -0.04
N VAL A 263 14.39 0.92 0.81
CA VAL A 263 15.03 2.22 0.53
C VAL A 263 15.92 2.09 -0.72
N ALA A 264 15.72 2.95 -1.72
CA ALA A 264 16.47 2.90 -2.98
C ALA A 264 17.98 3.05 -2.78
N ASP A 265 18.74 2.04 -3.23
CA ASP A 265 20.15 2.19 -3.55
C ASP A 265 20.29 2.88 -4.93
N MET A 266 20.55 4.19 -4.88
CA MET A 266 20.78 5.03 -6.05
C MET A 266 22.08 4.65 -6.78
N HIS A 267 23.07 4.09 -6.07
CA HIS A 267 24.41 3.79 -6.55
C HIS A 267 24.55 2.37 -7.09
N SER A 268 23.64 1.45 -6.74
CA SER A 268 23.61 0.10 -7.30
C SER A 268 23.60 0.13 -8.83
N PRO A 269 24.43 -0.69 -9.52
CA PRO A 269 24.33 -0.89 -10.96
C PRO A 269 23.10 -1.72 -11.35
N VAL A 270 22.41 -2.35 -10.39
CA VAL A 270 21.22 -3.17 -10.62
C VAL A 270 19.95 -2.31 -10.58
N ARG A 271 19.00 -2.64 -11.47
CA ARG A 271 17.67 -2.02 -11.55
C ARG A 271 16.61 -3.11 -11.68
N VAL A 272 15.53 -2.99 -10.91
CA VAL A 272 14.45 -3.99 -10.79
C VAL A 272 13.10 -3.31 -10.96
N ASN A 273 12.82 -2.85 -12.18
CA ASN A 273 11.71 -1.93 -12.49
C ASN A 273 11.65 -0.70 -11.53
N GLY A 274 12.84 -0.18 -11.19
CA GLY A 274 13.05 0.69 -10.04
C GLY A 274 14.47 0.49 -9.49
N PHE A 275 14.65 0.76 -8.21
CA PHE A 275 15.95 0.64 -7.53
C PHE A 275 16.05 -0.66 -6.72
N ALA A 276 17.26 -1.23 -6.67
CA ALA A 276 17.63 -2.18 -5.63
C ALA A 276 17.48 -1.54 -4.23
N CYS A 277 17.39 -2.35 -3.19
CA CYS A 277 17.30 -1.86 -1.81
C CYS A 277 18.70 -1.70 -1.19
N LEU A 278 18.88 -0.65 -0.41
CA LEU A 278 19.95 -0.58 0.59
C LEU A 278 19.81 -1.70 1.62
N ASN A 279 20.93 -2.03 2.26
CA ASN A 279 20.95 -2.91 3.43
C ASN A 279 20.07 -2.32 4.55
N PRO A 280 19.06 -3.04 5.10
CA PRO A 280 18.21 -2.53 6.16
C PRO A 280 18.95 -2.01 7.40
N MET A 281 20.17 -2.47 7.67
CA MET A 281 21.00 -2.00 8.79
C MET A 281 21.64 -0.62 8.57
N GLU A 282 21.72 -0.15 7.32
CA GLU A 282 22.21 1.19 6.97
C GLU A 282 21.07 2.23 6.95
N VAL A 283 19.82 1.76 7.00
CA VAL A 283 18.64 2.61 6.90
C VAL A 283 18.41 3.39 8.20
N ASN A 284 18.31 4.71 8.08
CA ASN A 284 17.98 5.64 9.16
C ASN A 284 16.83 6.57 8.73
N ALA A 285 16.36 7.44 9.64
CA ALA A 285 15.19 8.30 9.42
C ALA A 285 15.37 9.34 8.29
N ASP A 286 16.59 9.71 7.92
CA ASP A 286 16.83 10.68 6.86
C ASP A 286 16.51 10.14 5.46
N HIS A 287 16.45 8.82 5.28
CA HIS A 287 16.00 8.22 4.02
C HIS A 287 14.51 8.41 3.73
N PHE A 288 13.71 8.74 4.75
CA PHE A 288 12.26 8.99 4.65
C PHE A 288 11.90 10.48 4.75
N PHE A 289 12.91 11.36 4.91
CA PHE A 289 12.76 12.78 5.21
C PHE A 289 13.30 13.65 4.08
N LYS A 290 12.67 14.80 3.85
CA LYS A 290 13.26 15.90 3.07
C LYS A 290 12.95 17.24 3.71
N ALA A 291 14.00 18.01 3.97
CA ALA A 291 13.90 19.45 4.17
C ALA A 291 13.63 20.16 2.83
N ALA A 292 12.44 19.93 2.27
CA ALA A 292 12.09 20.26 0.89
C ALA A 292 11.87 21.76 0.67
N LYS A 293 11.54 22.49 1.74
CA LYS A 293 11.16 23.92 1.69
C LYS A 293 10.03 24.14 0.67
N LEU A 294 8.98 23.33 0.77
CA LEU A 294 7.72 23.48 0.03
C LEU A 294 6.86 24.64 0.55
N ASP A 295 7.36 25.39 1.53
CA ASP A 295 6.78 26.65 2.01
C ASP A 295 7.22 27.85 1.16
N THR A 296 8.39 27.74 0.51
CA THR A 296 9.02 28.82 -0.24
C THR A 296 8.61 28.79 -1.72
N PRO A 297 7.98 29.86 -2.26
CA PRO A 297 7.65 29.95 -3.68
C PRO A 297 8.87 29.85 -4.59
N ARG A 298 8.75 29.14 -5.71
CA ARG A 298 9.82 28.97 -6.70
C ARG A 298 9.63 29.87 -7.91
N LYS A 299 10.75 30.27 -8.53
CA LYS A 299 10.74 31.09 -9.75
C LYS A 299 10.12 30.30 -10.90
N THR A 300 9.10 30.88 -11.51
CA THR A 300 8.38 30.28 -12.64
C THR A 300 9.17 30.31 -13.95
N ASN A 301 8.80 29.41 -14.85
CA ASN A 301 9.37 29.25 -16.19
C ASN A 301 8.69 30.19 -17.21
N LYS A 302 9.00 30.03 -18.51
CA LYS A 302 8.40 30.84 -19.60
C LYS A 302 6.89 30.70 -19.77
N VAL A 303 6.28 29.61 -19.31
CA VAL A 303 4.82 29.41 -19.33
C VAL A 303 4.17 29.80 -18.00
N GLY A 304 4.94 30.39 -17.07
CA GLY A 304 4.45 30.96 -15.83
C GLY A 304 4.21 29.95 -14.70
N SER A 305 4.75 28.73 -14.77
CA SER A 305 4.65 27.73 -13.69
C SER A 305 6.02 27.25 -13.18
N ASN A 306 6.05 26.66 -11.99
CA ASN A 306 7.16 25.85 -11.47
C ASN A 306 6.59 24.64 -10.73
N VAL A 307 7.08 23.43 -11.03
CA VAL A 307 6.70 22.18 -10.36
C VAL A 307 7.90 21.68 -9.55
N THR A 308 7.78 21.66 -8.22
CA THR A 308 8.77 21.08 -7.30
C THR A 308 8.28 19.71 -6.83
N LEU A 309 8.64 18.67 -7.59
CA LEU A 309 8.28 17.28 -7.33
C LEU A 309 9.23 16.62 -6.30
N ILE A 310 8.64 16.05 -5.25
CA ILE A 310 9.29 15.19 -4.25
C ILE A 310 8.87 13.74 -4.52
N ASN A 311 9.77 13.02 -5.21
CA ASN A 311 9.59 11.63 -5.63
C ASN A 311 10.74 10.76 -5.09
N VAL A 312 10.85 9.51 -5.53
CA VAL A 312 11.92 8.58 -5.12
C VAL A 312 13.34 9.13 -5.29
N MET A 313 13.59 10.02 -6.26
CA MET A 313 14.90 10.66 -6.46
C MET A 313 15.23 11.70 -5.40
N GLN A 314 14.23 12.17 -4.65
CA GLN A 314 14.38 13.17 -3.57
C GLN A 314 14.30 12.56 -2.18
N ILE A 315 13.53 11.48 -2.01
CA ILE A 315 13.38 10.67 -0.79
C ILE A 315 13.54 9.19 -1.19
N PRO A 316 14.72 8.58 -1.02
CA PRO A 316 14.98 7.19 -1.41
C PRO A 316 14.05 6.17 -0.75
N GLY A 317 13.50 6.48 0.44
CA GLY A 317 12.51 5.67 1.15
C GLY A 317 11.16 5.54 0.44
N LEU A 318 10.85 6.36 -0.59
CA LEU A 318 9.64 6.20 -1.41
C LEU A 318 9.70 5.03 -2.40
N ASN A 319 10.86 4.38 -2.55
CA ASN A 319 10.98 3.25 -3.46
C ASN A 319 10.07 2.09 -3.02
N THR A 320 9.35 1.52 -3.99
CA THR A 320 8.25 0.56 -3.82
C THR A 320 7.05 1.03 -2.95
N LEU A 321 6.91 2.32 -2.64
CA LEU A 321 5.82 2.83 -1.79
C LEU A 321 4.66 3.52 -2.54
N GLY A 322 4.73 3.66 -3.87
CA GLY A 322 3.58 3.99 -4.71
C GLY A 322 3.06 5.43 -4.61
N ILE A 323 3.83 6.39 -4.09
CA ILE A 323 3.36 7.78 -3.95
C ILE A 323 4.45 8.84 -4.10
N SER A 324 4.08 10.03 -4.56
CA SER A 324 4.91 11.24 -4.54
C SER A 324 4.06 12.50 -4.35
N ILE A 325 4.69 13.63 -4.03
CA ILE A 325 4.00 14.92 -3.82
C ILE A 325 4.77 16.05 -4.49
N ALA A 326 4.07 17.06 -5.00
CA ALA A 326 4.65 18.20 -5.69
C ALA A 326 3.99 19.51 -5.26
N ARG A 327 4.79 20.55 -4.98
CA ARG A 327 4.29 21.93 -4.96
C ARG A 327 4.28 22.47 -6.39
N ILE A 328 3.24 23.20 -6.75
CA ILE A 328 3.16 23.94 -8.01
C ILE A 328 2.93 25.42 -7.72
N ASP A 329 3.85 26.27 -8.17
CA ASP A 329 3.75 27.73 -8.11
C ASP A 329 3.35 28.27 -9.49
N TYR A 330 2.34 29.15 -9.54
CA TYR A 330 1.85 29.79 -10.76
C TYR A 330 1.99 31.31 -10.64
N ALA A 331 2.61 31.93 -11.64
CA ALA A 331 2.58 33.38 -11.83
C ALA A 331 1.17 33.84 -12.23
N PRO A 332 0.87 35.15 -12.19
CA PRO A 332 -0.32 35.69 -12.86
C PRO A 332 -0.35 35.27 -14.34
N LEU A 333 -1.50 34.78 -14.82
CA LEU A 333 -1.67 34.14 -16.15
C LEU A 333 -0.73 32.95 -16.44
N GLY A 334 -0.13 32.36 -15.41
CA GLY A 334 0.73 31.19 -15.54
C GLY A 334 -0.04 29.90 -15.74
N GLN A 335 0.47 28.99 -16.59
CA GLN A 335 -0.06 27.65 -16.78
C GLN A 335 0.98 26.58 -16.50
N ASN A 336 0.54 25.47 -15.93
CA ASN A 336 1.15 24.17 -16.18
C ASN A 336 0.48 23.63 -17.47
N PRO A 337 1.20 23.60 -18.60
CA PRO A 337 0.60 23.35 -19.92
C PRO A 337 0.04 21.93 -20.05
N PRO A 338 -0.76 21.64 -21.09
CA PRO A 338 -1.28 20.30 -21.35
C PRO A 338 -0.20 19.22 -21.26
N HIS A 339 -0.41 18.27 -20.35
CA HIS A 339 0.52 17.19 -20.06
C HIS A 339 -0.22 15.95 -19.55
N THR A 340 0.50 14.83 -19.41
CA THR A 340 -0.02 13.59 -18.84
C THR A 340 1.01 12.91 -17.94
N HIS A 341 0.52 12.21 -16.92
CA HIS A 341 1.29 11.36 -16.02
C HIS A 341 1.07 9.89 -16.40
N PRO A 342 2.01 9.23 -17.11
CA PRO A 342 1.79 7.88 -17.66
C PRO A 342 1.69 6.78 -16.59
N ARG A 343 2.10 7.05 -15.34
CA ARG A 343 2.14 6.08 -14.25
C ARG A 343 1.42 6.53 -12.98
N ALA A 344 0.65 7.63 -13.01
CA ALA A 344 -0.05 8.11 -11.82
C ALA A 344 -1.32 8.90 -12.13
N THR A 345 -2.33 8.71 -11.28
CA THR A 345 -3.39 9.69 -11.02
C THR A 345 -2.80 10.85 -10.24
N GLU A 346 -3.25 12.08 -10.51
CA GLU A 346 -2.96 13.26 -9.69
C GLU A 346 -4.20 13.68 -8.88
N ILE A 347 -4.01 14.03 -7.60
CA ILE A 347 -4.99 14.78 -6.80
C ILE A 347 -4.39 16.11 -6.36
N LEU A 348 -5.07 17.21 -6.70
CA LEU A 348 -4.60 18.58 -6.56
C LEU A 348 -5.44 19.32 -5.52
N THR A 349 -4.78 20.00 -4.58
CA THR A 349 -5.40 20.95 -3.64
C THR A 349 -4.84 22.35 -3.86
N VAL A 350 -5.71 23.36 -4.00
CA VAL A 350 -5.27 24.76 -4.11
C VAL A 350 -4.90 25.27 -2.72
N LEU A 351 -3.67 25.72 -2.54
CA LEU A 351 -3.17 26.30 -1.29
C LEU A 351 -3.34 27.82 -1.26
N GLU A 352 -3.24 28.50 -2.40
CA GLU A 352 -3.41 29.96 -2.54
C GLU A 352 -3.96 30.31 -3.94
N GLY A 353 -4.78 31.37 -4.03
CA GLY A 353 -5.33 31.87 -5.30
C GLY A 353 -6.47 31.04 -5.88
N THR A 354 -6.57 31.05 -7.21
CA THR A 354 -7.62 30.39 -8.00
C THR A 354 -6.97 29.71 -9.19
N LEU A 355 -7.43 28.51 -9.57
CA LEU A 355 -6.97 27.78 -10.76
C LEU A 355 -8.16 27.33 -11.62
N TYR A 356 -8.09 27.57 -12.93
CA TYR A 356 -8.91 26.86 -13.91
C TYR A 356 -8.17 25.58 -14.32
N VAL A 357 -8.80 24.42 -14.13
CA VAL A 357 -8.20 23.11 -14.39
C VAL A 357 -9.13 22.24 -15.21
N GLY A 358 -8.56 21.25 -15.91
CA GLY A 358 -9.36 20.20 -16.53
C GLY A 358 -8.53 19.10 -17.18
N PHE A 359 -9.21 17.99 -17.50
CA PHE A 359 -8.67 16.88 -18.28
C PHE A 359 -9.60 16.51 -19.43
N VAL A 360 -9.05 15.81 -20.43
CA VAL A 360 -9.76 15.37 -21.63
C VAL A 360 -9.76 13.84 -21.70
N THR A 361 -10.92 13.24 -21.97
CA THR A 361 -11.06 11.78 -22.18
C THR A 361 -10.35 11.33 -23.45
N SER A 362 -10.13 10.02 -23.57
CA SER A 362 -9.65 9.39 -24.79
C SER A 362 -10.70 9.42 -25.92
N ASN A 363 -10.27 8.92 -27.09
CA ASN A 363 -11.11 8.81 -28.28
C ASN A 363 -12.25 7.78 -28.09
N PRO A 364 -13.41 7.96 -28.75
CA PRO A 364 -13.70 9.00 -29.74
C PRO A 364 -14.20 10.32 -29.15
N ASN A 365 -14.57 10.35 -27.87
CA ASN A 365 -15.39 11.44 -27.31
C ASN A 365 -14.62 12.72 -27.02
N ASN A 366 -13.33 12.63 -26.64
CA ASN A 366 -12.46 13.79 -26.33
C ASN A 366 -13.15 14.86 -25.43
N THR A 367 -13.89 14.41 -24.42
CA THR A 367 -14.72 15.25 -23.56
C THR A 367 -13.88 15.96 -22.51
N LEU A 368 -14.01 17.29 -22.43
CA LEU A 368 -13.35 18.11 -21.41
C LEU A 368 -14.16 18.11 -20.11
N PHE A 369 -13.54 17.63 -19.03
CA PHE A 369 -14.00 17.82 -17.67
C PHE A 369 -13.19 18.94 -17.02
N SER A 370 -13.82 20.03 -16.60
CA SER A 370 -13.11 21.21 -16.08
C SER A 370 -13.87 21.92 -14.95
N LYS A 371 -13.10 22.59 -14.07
CA LYS A 371 -13.61 23.42 -12.96
C LYS A 371 -12.69 24.62 -12.72
N VAL A 372 -13.26 25.66 -12.12
CA VAL A 372 -12.51 26.72 -11.43
C VAL A 372 -12.44 26.34 -9.95
N LEU A 373 -11.23 26.18 -9.43
CA LEU A 373 -10.91 25.83 -8.06
C LEU A 373 -10.47 27.08 -7.30
N ASN A 374 -10.96 27.25 -6.08
CA ASN A 374 -10.51 28.26 -5.13
C ASN A 374 -9.64 27.62 -4.05
N LYS A 375 -9.01 28.46 -3.22
CA LYS A 375 -8.24 28.03 -2.05
C LYS A 375 -9.01 26.99 -1.21
N GLY A 376 -8.38 25.85 -0.94
CA GLY A 376 -8.97 24.75 -0.17
C GLY A 376 -9.84 23.78 -0.97
N ASP A 377 -10.08 24.03 -2.27
CA ASP A 377 -10.76 23.08 -3.15
C ASP A 377 -9.82 21.98 -3.63
N VAL A 378 -10.41 20.82 -3.95
CA VAL A 378 -9.72 19.62 -4.43
C VAL A 378 -10.28 19.19 -5.79
N PHE A 379 -9.39 18.81 -6.71
CA PHE A 379 -9.74 18.20 -7.99
C PHE A 379 -8.77 17.06 -8.30
N MET A 380 -9.17 16.10 -9.12
CA MET A 380 -8.32 14.98 -9.51
C MET A 380 -8.26 14.78 -11.03
N PHE A 381 -7.14 14.26 -11.50
CA PHE A 381 -6.86 13.98 -12.91
C PHE A 381 -6.51 12.49 -13.06
N PRO A 382 -7.29 11.70 -13.85
CA PRO A 382 -7.03 10.27 -14.01
C PRO A 382 -5.67 9.98 -14.66
N GLN A 383 -5.05 8.86 -14.29
CA GLN A 383 -3.80 8.41 -14.88
C GLN A 383 -3.85 8.37 -16.41
N GLY A 384 -2.79 8.83 -17.06
CA GLY A 384 -2.64 8.78 -18.51
C GLY A 384 -3.42 9.84 -19.30
N LEU A 385 -4.43 10.51 -18.73
CA LEU A 385 -5.20 11.54 -19.45
C LEU A 385 -4.46 12.87 -19.57
N ILE A 386 -4.71 13.56 -20.70
CA ILE A 386 -4.17 14.89 -20.94
C ILE A 386 -4.94 15.90 -20.09
N HIS A 387 -4.22 16.67 -19.29
CA HIS A 387 -4.77 17.65 -18.37
C HIS A 387 -3.88 18.90 -18.23
N PHE A 388 -4.44 19.95 -17.67
CA PHE A 388 -3.79 21.25 -17.51
C PHE A 388 -4.24 21.95 -16.23
N GLN A 389 -3.43 22.90 -15.76
CA GLN A 389 -3.80 23.85 -14.72
C GLN A 389 -3.38 25.27 -15.12
N PHE A 390 -4.29 26.24 -15.04
CA PHE A 390 -4.07 27.63 -15.43
C PHE A 390 -4.50 28.58 -14.30
N ASN A 391 -3.69 29.59 -13.98
CA ASN A 391 -4.08 30.68 -13.11
C ASN A 391 -4.76 31.79 -13.94
N PRO A 392 -6.10 31.98 -13.87
CA PRO A 392 -6.79 32.99 -14.65
C PRO A 392 -6.59 34.42 -14.11
N ASN A 393 -5.94 34.60 -12.96
CA ASN A 393 -5.78 35.91 -12.35
C ASN A 393 -4.63 36.69 -13.03
N PRO A 394 -4.87 37.91 -13.55
CA PRO A 394 -3.84 38.72 -14.22
C PRO A 394 -2.92 39.48 -13.26
N HIS A 395 -3.17 39.44 -11.94
CA HIS A 395 -2.46 40.27 -10.96
C HIS A 395 -1.89 39.48 -9.76
N GLN A 396 -2.46 38.33 -9.41
CA GLN A 396 -2.05 37.52 -8.26
C GLN A 396 -1.51 36.15 -8.69
N PRO A 397 -0.46 35.63 -8.04
CA PRO A 397 -0.03 34.24 -8.22
C PRO A 397 -1.04 33.27 -7.62
N ALA A 398 -0.89 31.98 -7.95
CA ALA A 398 -1.60 30.89 -7.30
C ALA A 398 -0.60 29.81 -6.88
N VAL A 399 -0.96 29.01 -5.88
CA VAL A 399 -0.14 27.91 -5.36
C VAL A 399 -1.03 26.70 -5.16
N ALA A 400 -0.56 25.53 -5.58
CA ALA A 400 -1.22 24.27 -5.30
C ALA A 400 -0.23 23.21 -4.82
N ILE A 401 -0.77 22.16 -4.22
CA ILE A 401 -0.04 20.93 -3.92
C ILE A 401 -0.75 19.75 -4.58
N ALA A 402 0.01 18.97 -5.34
CA ALA A 402 -0.43 17.81 -6.09
C ALA A 402 0.19 16.56 -5.46
N ALA A 403 -0.61 15.53 -5.21
CA ALA A 403 -0.11 14.21 -4.87
C ALA A 403 -0.37 13.23 -6.01
N LEU A 404 0.56 12.31 -6.25
CA LEU A 404 0.54 11.42 -7.40
C LEU A 404 0.68 9.96 -6.96
N SER A 405 -0.15 9.07 -7.52
CA SER A 405 -0.25 7.64 -7.17
C SER A 405 0.93 6.77 -7.65
N SER A 406 2.15 7.33 -7.63
CA SER A 406 3.39 6.63 -7.96
C SER A 406 4.60 7.30 -7.31
N GLN A 407 5.60 6.51 -6.90
CA GLN A 407 6.89 7.06 -6.45
C GLN A 407 7.72 7.68 -7.58
N ASN A 408 7.32 7.49 -8.84
CA ASN A 408 7.90 8.13 -10.01
C ASN A 408 6.82 8.26 -11.11
N PRO A 409 5.96 9.30 -11.08
CA PRO A 409 4.83 9.42 -11.99
C PRO A 409 5.24 9.57 -13.47
N GLY A 410 6.43 10.15 -13.72
CA GLY A 410 6.83 10.63 -15.05
C GLY A 410 5.96 11.81 -15.49
N ALA A 411 6.33 12.54 -16.52
CA ALA A 411 5.49 13.60 -17.08
C ALA A 411 5.76 13.76 -18.58
N ILE A 412 4.70 13.89 -19.37
CA ILE A 412 4.79 14.12 -20.82
C ILE A 412 4.06 15.43 -21.11
N THR A 413 4.79 16.55 -21.17
CA THR A 413 4.24 17.82 -21.67
C THR A 413 4.02 17.71 -23.17
N ILE A 414 2.77 17.83 -23.62
CA ILE A 414 2.38 17.49 -25.00
C ILE A 414 3.16 18.31 -26.03
N ALA A 415 3.25 19.63 -25.84
CA ALA A 415 4.00 20.51 -26.75
C ALA A 415 5.49 20.15 -26.82
N ASN A 416 6.13 19.79 -25.71
CA ASN A 416 7.55 19.40 -25.68
C ASN A 416 7.77 18.03 -26.32
N ALA A 417 6.86 17.09 -26.12
CA ALA A 417 6.96 15.74 -26.68
C ALA A 417 6.72 15.72 -28.21
N VAL A 418 5.83 16.59 -28.71
CA VAL A 418 5.46 16.65 -30.12
C VAL A 418 6.38 17.56 -30.94
N PHE A 419 6.67 18.77 -30.44
CA PHE A 419 7.44 19.79 -31.19
C PHE A 419 8.88 19.97 -30.69
N GLY A 420 9.24 19.36 -29.55
CA GLY A 420 10.56 19.48 -28.92
C GLY A 420 11.33 18.16 -28.80
N SER A 421 10.88 17.09 -29.45
CA SER A 421 11.54 15.78 -29.39
C SER A 421 12.96 15.81 -29.95
N LYS A 422 13.81 14.89 -29.50
CA LYS A 422 15.18 14.74 -29.99
C LYS A 422 15.47 13.26 -30.29
N PRO A 423 15.60 12.85 -31.57
CA PRO A 423 15.45 13.67 -32.78
C PRO A 423 14.02 14.25 -32.96
N PRO A 424 13.85 15.33 -33.75
CA PRO A 424 12.53 15.90 -34.03
C PRO A 424 11.65 14.91 -34.81
N ILE A 425 10.34 14.92 -34.54
CA ILE A 425 9.35 14.26 -35.40
C ILE A 425 9.34 14.98 -36.75
N SER A 426 9.25 14.23 -37.86
CA SER A 426 9.23 14.80 -39.21
C SER A 426 8.11 15.83 -39.39
N ASP A 427 8.45 17.00 -39.95
CA ASP A 427 7.50 18.06 -40.29
C ASP A 427 6.36 17.56 -41.19
N GLU A 428 6.58 16.53 -42.01
CA GLU A 428 5.52 15.92 -42.82
C GLU A 428 4.52 15.11 -41.97
N VAL A 429 5.03 14.39 -40.95
CA VAL A 429 4.18 13.66 -40.00
C VAL A 429 3.38 14.65 -39.16
N LEU A 430 4.01 15.72 -38.68
CA LEU A 430 3.33 16.78 -37.94
C LEU A 430 2.30 17.51 -38.80
N ALA A 431 2.64 17.93 -40.02
CA ALA A 431 1.71 18.60 -40.92
C ALA A 431 0.47 17.74 -41.23
N LYS A 432 0.67 16.45 -41.51
CA LYS A 432 -0.43 15.48 -41.73
C LYS A 432 -1.25 15.24 -40.46
N ALA A 433 -0.62 15.12 -39.30
CA ALA A 433 -1.31 14.84 -38.03
C ALA A 433 -2.15 16.05 -37.55
N PHE A 434 -1.63 17.27 -37.69
CA PHE A 434 -2.32 18.51 -37.30
C PHE A 434 -3.18 19.11 -38.41
N GLN A 435 -3.20 18.52 -39.61
CA GLN A 435 -3.96 18.98 -40.78
C GLN A 435 -3.63 20.44 -41.17
N VAL A 436 -2.38 20.85 -40.96
CA VAL A 436 -1.89 22.17 -41.36
C VAL A 436 -1.26 22.09 -42.75
N GLU A 437 -1.74 22.91 -43.68
CA GLU A 437 -1.21 22.95 -45.04
C GLU A 437 0.24 23.46 -45.03
N LYS A 438 1.13 22.75 -45.74
CA LYS A 438 2.44 23.30 -46.10
C LYS A 438 2.22 24.35 -47.18
N GLU A 439 2.72 25.57 -46.97
CA GLU A 439 2.85 26.57 -48.04
C GLU A 439 3.93 26.12 -49.07
N ILE A 440 3.48 25.25 -49.98
CA ILE A 440 3.86 25.06 -51.40
C ILE A 440 5.34 24.76 -51.74
N GLN A 441 5.60 23.52 -52.22
CA GLN A 441 5.87 23.24 -53.66
C GLN A 441 5.80 21.72 -54.01
N SER A 442 4.91 21.37 -54.96
CA SER A 442 5.09 20.52 -56.17
C SER A 442 5.99 19.23 -56.12
N GLN A 443 5.65 18.02 -56.63
CA GLN A 443 4.55 17.53 -57.51
C GLN A 443 4.42 15.97 -57.52
N MET A 444 3.23 15.46 -57.91
CA MET A 444 2.91 14.17 -58.61
C MET A 444 3.32 12.77 -58.07
N ALA A 445 2.33 11.94 -57.70
CA ALA A 445 1.83 10.78 -58.50
C ALA A 445 0.94 9.80 -57.68
N SER A 446 0.10 9.01 -58.35
CA SER A 446 -0.85 8.03 -57.76
C SER A 446 -1.04 6.82 -58.71
N PRO A 447 -1.86 5.79 -58.40
CA PRO A 447 -1.95 4.94 -57.19
C PRO A 447 -1.77 3.44 -57.56
N SER A 448 -1.88 2.49 -56.60
CA SER A 448 -2.66 1.22 -56.73
C SER A 448 -2.40 0.16 -55.65
N SER A 449 -3.50 -0.44 -55.16
CA SER A 449 -3.66 -1.85 -54.73
C SER A 449 -3.19 -2.37 -53.35
N LEU A 450 -4.03 -3.29 -52.84
CA LEU A 450 -3.88 -4.24 -51.72
C LEU A 450 -3.81 -3.71 -50.27
N CYS A 451 -4.95 -3.72 -49.56
CA CYS A 451 -5.32 -4.84 -48.65
C CYS A 451 -6.54 -4.50 -47.77
N LEU A 452 -7.73 -4.55 -48.37
CA LEU A 452 -9.02 -4.58 -47.66
C LEU A 452 -9.26 -5.97 -47.04
N LEU A 453 -8.43 -6.37 -46.07
CA LEU A 453 -8.53 -7.69 -45.40
C LEU A 453 -8.21 -7.69 -43.90
N ALA A 454 -8.04 -6.51 -43.27
CA ALA A 454 -7.80 -6.39 -41.82
C ALA A 454 -9.03 -5.91 -41.02
N ALA A 455 -10.09 -5.43 -41.69
CA ALA A 455 -11.22 -4.73 -41.07
C ALA A 455 -12.45 -5.60 -40.74
N LEU A 456 -12.34 -6.93 -40.83
CA LEU A 456 -13.47 -7.88 -40.73
C LEU A 456 -13.31 -8.97 -39.65
N LEU A 457 -12.31 -8.84 -38.77
CA LEU A 457 -11.94 -9.86 -37.77
C LEU A 457 -12.06 -9.39 -36.31
N ALA A 458 -12.94 -8.43 -36.03
CA ALA A 458 -13.04 -7.81 -34.70
C ALA A 458 -14.48 -7.54 -34.23
N LEU A 459 -15.35 -8.55 -34.21
CA LEU A 459 -16.60 -8.51 -33.42
C LEU A 459 -16.90 -9.86 -32.75
N VAL A 460 -17.37 -9.77 -31.50
CA VAL A 460 -17.82 -10.85 -30.59
C VAL A 460 -16.73 -11.74 -30.01
N SER A 461 -16.03 -11.22 -29.00
CA SER A 461 -15.68 -12.01 -27.80
C SER A 461 -15.80 -11.12 -26.55
N TRP A 462 -16.93 -11.22 -25.86
CA TRP A 462 -17.03 -10.76 -24.47
C TRP A 462 -16.36 -11.80 -23.59
N GLN A 463 -15.31 -11.41 -22.87
CA GLN A 463 -14.77 -12.14 -21.72
C GLN A 463 -14.42 -11.15 -20.61
N THR A 464 -14.81 -11.51 -19.39
CA THR A 464 -14.49 -10.79 -18.15
C THR A 464 -13.09 -11.13 -17.68
N ILE A 465 -12.37 -10.16 -17.10
CA ILE A 465 -10.93 -10.22 -16.81
C ILE A 465 -10.70 -10.18 -15.29
N ALA A 466 -9.68 -10.89 -14.80
CA ALA A 466 -9.25 -10.85 -13.40
C ALA A 466 -7.73 -11.08 -13.21
N SER A 467 -6.93 -10.05 -13.44
CA SER A 467 -6.09 -9.46 -12.38
C SER A 467 -6.63 -8.04 -12.14
N ASP A 468 -5.92 -7.08 -11.54
CA ASP A 468 -6.32 -5.67 -11.65
C ASP A 468 -6.22 -5.28 -13.14
N PRO A 469 -7.35 -5.12 -13.86
CA PRO A 469 -7.30 -5.06 -15.30
C PRO A 469 -6.73 -3.71 -15.75
N SER A 470 -5.96 -3.70 -16.85
CA SER A 470 -5.73 -2.48 -17.61
C SER A 470 -7.09 -1.79 -17.81
N PRO A 471 -7.26 -0.53 -17.39
CA PRO A 471 -8.58 0.08 -17.27
C PRO A 471 -9.30 0.08 -18.63
N LEU A 472 -10.45 -0.61 -18.69
CA LEU A 472 -11.25 -0.78 -19.91
C LEU A 472 -11.91 0.53 -20.40
N GLN A 473 -11.82 1.57 -19.58
CA GLN A 473 -12.36 2.92 -19.77
C GLN A 473 -11.49 3.90 -18.95
N ASP A 474 -11.46 5.17 -19.34
CA ASP A 474 -10.57 6.19 -18.74
C ASP A 474 -10.65 6.33 -17.21
N PHE A 475 -11.82 6.08 -16.62
CA PHE A 475 -12.08 6.14 -15.18
C PHE A 475 -13.35 5.35 -14.82
N CYS A 476 -13.51 4.99 -13.54
CA CYS A 476 -14.71 4.34 -13.00
C CYS A 476 -15.28 5.18 -11.86
N VAL A 477 -16.13 6.18 -12.15
CA VAL A 477 -16.82 6.96 -11.10
C VAL A 477 -17.68 6.03 -10.24
N ALA A 478 -17.59 6.12 -8.91
CA ALA A 478 -18.42 5.31 -8.02
C ALA A 478 -19.93 5.57 -8.19
N ASP A 479 -20.70 4.50 -8.37
CA ASP A 479 -22.15 4.50 -8.21
C ASP A 479 -22.52 4.14 -6.76
N GLU A 480 -22.79 5.17 -5.95
CA GLU A 480 -23.20 5.04 -4.55
C GLU A 480 -24.61 4.43 -4.37
N HIS A 481 -25.41 4.34 -5.44
CA HIS A 481 -26.77 3.80 -5.41
C HIS A 481 -26.86 2.37 -5.98
N SER A 482 -25.73 1.80 -6.40
CA SER A 482 -25.71 0.45 -6.98
C SER A 482 -26.13 -0.62 -5.96
N PRO A 483 -27.03 -1.55 -6.31
CA PRO A 483 -27.34 -2.70 -5.46
C PRO A 483 -26.23 -3.75 -5.46
N VAL A 484 -25.19 -3.59 -6.29
CA VAL A 484 -24.08 -4.54 -6.44
C VAL A 484 -22.96 -4.22 -5.47
N LEU A 485 -22.71 -5.12 -4.51
CA LEU A 485 -21.59 -5.02 -3.58
C LEU A 485 -20.33 -5.66 -4.19
N VAL A 486 -19.25 -4.87 -4.27
CA VAL A 486 -17.91 -5.30 -4.70
C VAL A 486 -16.86 -4.82 -3.69
N ASN A 487 -15.58 -5.19 -3.87
CA ASN A 487 -14.47 -4.65 -3.09
C ASN A 487 -14.13 -3.22 -3.55
N GLY A 488 -15.03 -2.26 -3.30
CA GLY A 488 -15.00 -0.91 -3.86
C GLY A 488 -16.40 -0.46 -4.25
N PHE A 489 -16.53 0.26 -5.36
CA PHE A 489 -17.82 0.69 -5.93
C PHE A 489 -17.97 0.21 -7.38
N ALA A 490 -19.20 -0.13 -7.77
CA ALA A 490 -19.55 -0.29 -9.17
C ALA A 490 -19.37 1.04 -9.93
N CYS A 491 -19.15 0.98 -11.24
CA CYS A 491 -19.01 2.18 -12.07
C CYS A 491 -20.37 2.76 -12.45
N LEU A 492 -20.53 4.07 -12.28
CA LEU A 492 -21.63 4.85 -12.85
C LEU A 492 -21.56 4.81 -14.39
N ASP A 493 -22.72 4.79 -15.06
CA ASP A 493 -22.80 4.91 -16.54
C ASP A 493 -22.08 6.21 -16.99
N PRO A 494 -21.08 6.13 -17.90
CA PRO A 494 -20.34 7.29 -18.41
C PRO A 494 -21.23 8.45 -18.90
N LYS A 495 -22.46 8.20 -19.36
CA LYS A 495 -23.41 9.24 -19.80
C LYS A 495 -23.88 10.16 -18.67
N HIS A 496 -23.82 9.71 -17.42
CA HIS A 496 -24.18 10.51 -16.25
C HIS A 496 -22.97 11.19 -15.61
N VAL A 497 -21.76 10.89 -16.07
CA VAL A 497 -20.54 11.46 -15.52
C VAL A 497 -20.36 12.92 -15.96
N ASN A 498 -20.10 13.79 -14.99
CA ASN A 498 -19.88 15.22 -15.16
C ASN A 498 -18.69 15.69 -14.29
N ALA A 499 -18.29 16.96 -14.40
CA ALA A 499 -17.09 17.48 -13.73
C ALA A 499 -17.20 17.54 -12.20
N ASP A 500 -18.40 17.54 -11.61
CA ASP A 500 -18.57 17.54 -10.15
C ASP A 500 -18.19 16.21 -9.50
N HIS A 501 -18.19 15.09 -10.24
CA HIS A 501 -17.72 13.80 -9.72
C HIS A 501 -16.20 13.75 -9.46
N PHE A 502 -15.43 14.69 -10.02
CA PHE A 502 -13.97 14.79 -9.90
C PHE A 502 -13.53 15.95 -8.98
N PHE A 503 -14.49 16.66 -8.38
CA PHE A 503 -14.30 17.92 -7.67
C PHE A 503 -14.84 17.84 -6.23
N LYS A 504 -14.20 18.56 -5.31
CA LYS A 504 -14.77 18.87 -4.01
C LYS A 504 -14.43 20.30 -3.60
N ALA A 505 -15.47 21.08 -3.28
CA ALA A 505 -15.34 22.28 -2.46
C ALA A 505 -15.04 21.88 -1.01
N ALA A 506 -13.82 21.40 -0.76
CA ALA A 506 -13.43 20.73 0.49
C ALA A 506 -13.12 21.71 1.62
N MET A 507 -12.93 23.00 1.31
CA MET A 507 -12.57 24.06 2.26
C MET A 507 -11.36 23.65 3.14
N LEU A 508 -10.35 23.01 2.52
CA LEU A 508 -9.11 22.59 3.18
C LEU A 508 -8.19 23.77 3.54
N ASP A 509 -8.61 25.00 3.29
CA ASP A 509 -7.94 26.21 3.75
C ASP A 509 -8.30 26.56 5.21
N THR A 510 -9.49 26.15 5.65
CA THR A 510 -10.11 26.54 6.93
C THR A 510 -9.83 25.50 8.02
N PRO A 511 -9.21 25.88 9.16
CA PRO A 511 -8.95 24.95 10.27
C PRO A 511 -10.22 24.30 10.82
N ARG A 512 -10.13 23.02 11.22
CA ARG A 512 -11.22 22.29 11.87
C ARG A 512 -11.06 22.22 13.39
N LYS A 513 -12.18 22.07 14.09
CA LYS A 513 -12.20 21.82 15.55
C LYS A 513 -11.56 20.47 15.86
N THR A 514 -10.61 20.45 16.78
CA THR A 514 -9.89 19.24 17.19
C THR A 514 -10.65 18.39 18.22
N ASN A 515 -10.33 17.10 18.26
CA ASN A 515 -10.84 16.09 19.21
C ASN A 515 -10.11 16.14 20.58
N LYS A 516 -10.40 15.16 21.47
CA LYS A 516 -9.77 15.01 22.80
C LYS A 516 -8.24 14.90 22.76
N VAL A 517 -7.69 14.23 21.73
CA VAL A 517 -6.24 14.09 21.52
C VAL A 517 -5.61 15.29 20.79
N GLY A 518 -6.40 16.31 20.46
CA GLY A 518 -5.93 17.59 19.94
C GLY A 518 -5.67 17.60 18.43
N SER A 519 -6.28 16.71 17.65
CA SER A 519 -6.20 16.73 16.18
C SER A 519 -7.57 16.68 15.50
N ASN A 520 -7.59 16.99 14.20
CA ASN A 520 -8.68 16.64 13.29
C ASN A 520 -8.11 16.26 11.93
N VAL A 521 -8.56 15.14 11.35
CA VAL A 521 -8.16 14.66 10.02
C VAL A 521 -9.34 14.81 9.06
N THR A 522 -9.27 15.79 8.15
CA THR A 522 -10.24 15.97 7.07
C THR A 522 -9.77 15.20 5.84
N LEU A 523 -10.16 13.93 5.75
CA LEU A 523 -9.83 13.02 4.65
C LEU A 523 -10.77 13.21 3.45
N ILE A 524 -10.19 13.48 2.28
CA ILE A 524 -10.85 13.52 0.97
C ILE A 524 -10.45 12.25 0.22
N ASN A 525 -11.36 11.29 0.21
CA ASN A 525 -11.20 9.95 -0.36
C ASN A 525 -12.35 9.64 -1.33
N VAL A 526 -12.49 8.38 -1.76
CA VAL A 526 -13.57 7.95 -2.68
C VAL A 526 -14.99 8.28 -2.19
N MET A 527 -15.22 8.34 -0.86
CA MET A 527 -16.51 8.73 -0.26
C MET A 527 -16.80 10.24 -0.34
N GLN A 528 -15.83 11.04 -0.79
CA GLN A 528 -15.94 12.50 -0.88
C GLN A 528 -15.80 13.00 -2.32
N ILE A 529 -15.08 12.26 -3.17
CA ILE A 529 -14.95 12.46 -4.61
C ILE A 529 -15.14 11.08 -5.29
N PRO A 530 -16.35 10.77 -5.80
CA PRO A 530 -16.67 9.49 -6.44
C PRO A 530 -15.75 9.12 -7.61
N GLY A 531 -15.17 10.11 -8.30
CA GLY A 531 -14.20 9.92 -9.37
C GLY A 531 -12.87 9.30 -8.95
N LEU A 532 -12.53 9.27 -7.65
CA LEU A 532 -11.32 8.59 -7.14
C LEU A 532 -11.45 7.06 -7.10
N ASN A 533 -12.62 6.51 -7.41
CA ASN A 533 -12.82 5.06 -7.44
C ASN A 533 -11.95 4.42 -8.55
N THR A 534 -11.32 3.31 -8.16
CA THR A 534 -10.24 2.59 -8.87
C THR A 534 -8.97 3.40 -9.19
N LEU A 535 -8.78 4.60 -8.62
CA LEU A 535 -7.62 5.48 -8.92
C LEU A 535 -6.53 5.52 -7.84
N GLY A 536 -6.69 4.77 -6.73
CA GLY A 536 -5.57 4.47 -5.83
C GLY A 536 -4.96 5.64 -5.06
N ILE A 537 -5.66 6.77 -4.90
CA ILE A 537 -5.14 7.92 -4.14
C ILE A 537 -6.21 8.68 -3.33
N SER A 538 -5.80 9.24 -2.20
CA SER A 538 -6.60 10.19 -1.40
C SER A 538 -5.69 11.24 -0.74
N ILE A 539 -6.28 12.33 -0.25
CA ILE A 539 -5.57 13.42 0.42
C ILE A 539 -6.29 13.87 1.68
N ALA A 540 -5.57 14.29 2.71
CA ALA A 540 -6.14 14.73 3.97
C ALA A 540 -5.46 16.01 4.49
N ARG A 541 -6.23 16.98 4.97
CA ARG A 541 -5.71 18.02 5.86
C ARG A 541 -5.72 17.49 7.29
N ILE A 542 -4.66 17.76 8.04
CA ILE A 542 -4.59 17.47 9.47
C ILE A 542 -4.30 18.77 10.23
N ASP A 543 -5.25 19.15 11.09
CA ASP A 543 -5.11 20.27 12.03
C ASP A 543 -4.71 19.73 13.40
N TYR A 544 -3.69 20.34 14.02
CA TYR A 544 -3.20 19.99 15.35
C TYR A 544 -3.27 21.21 16.28
N ALA A 545 -3.95 21.07 17.41
CA ALA A 545 -3.88 22.01 18.52
C ALA A 545 -2.45 22.04 19.12
N PRO A 546 -2.11 23.03 19.96
CA PRO A 546 -0.93 22.95 20.82
C PRO A 546 -0.94 21.67 21.66
N LEU A 547 0.16 20.93 21.69
CA LEU A 547 0.26 19.56 22.26
C LEU A 547 -0.78 18.55 21.71
N GLY A 548 -1.30 18.81 20.52
CA GLY A 548 -2.22 17.93 19.81
C GLY A 548 -1.49 16.86 18.99
N GLN A 549 -2.13 15.71 18.78
CA GLN A 549 -1.58 14.64 17.96
C GLN A 549 -2.63 13.89 17.15
N ASN A 550 -2.18 13.35 16.03
CA ASN A 550 -2.75 12.14 15.46
C ASN A 550 -2.00 10.96 16.12
N PRO A 551 -2.66 10.21 17.03
CA PRO A 551 -2.01 9.23 17.91
C PRO A 551 -1.44 8.02 17.11
N PRO A 552 -0.66 7.12 17.75
CA PRO A 552 -0.21 5.89 17.13
C PRO A 552 -1.34 5.15 16.40
N HIS A 553 -1.19 5.00 15.09
CA HIS A 553 -2.15 4.38 14.20
C HIS A 553 -1.44 3.71 13.00
N THR A 554 -2.19 2.95 12.20
CA THR A 554 -1.69 2.36 10.95
C THR A 554 -2.72 2.47 9.83
N HIS A 555 -2.22 2.61 8.59
CA HIS A 555 -3.00 2.60 7.36
C HIS A 555 -2.83 1.22 6.68
N PRO A 556 -3.83 0.31 6.78
CA PRO A 556 -3.68 -1.07 6.30
C PRO A 556 -3.61 -1.19 4.76
N ARG A 557 -3.94 -0.12 4.02
CA ARG A 557 -3.99 -0.12 2.54
C ARG A 557 -3.19 0.99 1.87
N ALA A 558 -2.46 1.83 2.62
CA ALA A 558 -1.74 2.97 2.03
C ALA A 558 -0.45 3.32 2.75
N THR A 559 0.55 3.75 1.96
CA THR A 559 1.63 4.63 2.41
C THR A 559 1.06 6.03 2.63
N GLU A 560 1.53 6.76 3.65
CA GLU A 560 1.28 8.20 3.82
C GLU A 560 2.54 9.01 3.46
N ILE A 561 2.39 10.09 2.68
CA ILE A 561 3.40 11.16 2.53
C ILE A 561 2.84 12.48 3.09
N LEU A 562 3.54 13.04 4.08
CA LEU A 562 3.10 14.20 4.86
C LEU A 562 3.96 15.41 4.54
N THR A 563 3.32 16.57 4.29
CA THR A 563 3.97 17.87 4.18
C THR A 563 3.44 18.81 5.27
N VAL A 564 4.34 19.43 6.04
CA VAL A 564 3.95 20.43 7.05
C VAL A 564 3.63 21.76 6.37
N LEU A 565 2.39 22.23 6.50
CA LEU A 565 1.94 23.52 5.99
C LEU A 565 2.19 24.66 7.00
N GLU A 566 2.07 24.39 8.30
CA GLU A 566 2.30 25.35 9.39
C GLU A 566 2.81 24.67 10.66
N GLY A 567 3.58 25.41 11.47
CA GLY A 567 4.06 24.95 12.77
C GLY A 567 5.24 23.98 12.71
N THR A 568 5.23 22.98 13.57
CA THR A 568 6.29 21.96 13.74
C THR A 568 5.64 20.66 14.21
N LEU A 569 6.10 19.52 13.69
CA LEU A 569 5.61 18.19 14.08
C LEU A 569 6.77 17.27 14.43
N TYR A 570 6.68 16.60 15.58
CA TYR A 570 7.46 15.40 15.87
C TYR A 570 6.70 14.19 15.33
N VAL A 571 7.32 13.46 14.41
CA VAL A 571 6.70 12.31 13.72
C VAL A 571 7.59 11.09 13.80
N GLY A 572 7.00 9.90 13.65
CA GLY A 572 7.77 8.69 13.44
C GLY A 572 6.94 7.44 13.18
N PHE A 573 7.60 6.38 12.72
CA PHE A 573 7.03 5.04 12.53
C PHE A 573 7.92 3.96 13.14
N VAL A 574 7.33 2.80 13.44
CA VAL A 574 8.01 1.65 14.05
C VAL A 574 7.99 0.46 13.10
N THR A 575 9.14 -0.20 12.91
CA THR A 575 9.26 -1.43 12.10
C THR A 575 8.60 -2.63 12.77
N SER A 576 8.39 -3.69 12.00
CA SER A 576 7.97 -4.99 12.51
C SER A 576 9.00 -5.67 13.43
N ASN A 577 8.54 -6.71 14.11
CA ASN A 577 9.33 -7.63 14.91
C ASN A 577 10.45 -8.25 14.06
N PRO A 578 11.61 -8.60 14.68
CA PRO A 578 11.91 -8.48 16.11
C PRO A 578 12.37 -7.08 16.52
N ASN A 579 12.85 -6.26 15.58
CA ASN A 579 13.61 -5.05 15.89
C ASN A 579 12.80 -3.95 16.57
N ASN A 580 11.55 -3.72 16.15
CA ASN A 580 10.69 -2.64 16.64
C ASN A 580 11.40 -1.26 16.62
N THR A 581 12.15 -0.98 15.55
CA THR A 581 12.98 0.23 15.45
C THR A 581 12.12 1.45 15.17
N LEU A 582 12.27 2.51 15.97
CA LEU A 582 11.60 3.80 15.76
C LEU A 582 12.41 4.70 14.83
N PHE A 583 11.83 5.03 13.69
CA PHE A 583 12.31 6.05 12.77
C PHE A 583 11.54 7.33 13.04
N SER A 584 12.20 8.38 13.53
CA SER A 584 11.53 9.64 13.89
C SER A 584 12.29 10.90 13.49
N LYS A 585 11.56 12.01 13.30
CA LYS A 585 12.09 13.32 12.91
C LYS A 585 11.23 14.45 13.47
N VAL A 586 11.84 15.61 13.69
CA VAL A 586 11.11 16.87 13.91
C VAL A 586 11.08 17.64 12.59
N LEU A 587 9.87 17.80 12.05
CA LEU A 587 9.58 18.48 10.79
C LEU A 587 9.20 19.94 11.04
N LYS A 588 9.67 20.84 10.18
CA LYS A 588 9.26 22.25 10.13
C LYS A 588 8.35 22.49 8.92
N LYS A 589 7.70 23.65 8.89
CA LYS A 589 6.94 24.14 7.72
C LYS A 589 7.76 23.95 6.42
N GLY A 590 7.15 23.31 5.42
CA GLY A 590 7.76 23.01 4.12
C GLY A 590 8.57 21.71 4.07
N ASP A 591 8.74 20.99 5.17
CA ASP A 591 9.39 19.68 5.21
C ASP A 591 8.40 18.54 4.85
N VAL A 592 8.96 17.44 4.35
CA VAL A 592 8.23 16.23 3.91
C VAL A 592 8.75 14.99 4.64
N PHE A 593 7.84 14.10 5.04
CA PHE A 593 8.16 12.79 5.62
C PHE A 593 7.24 11.69 5.09
N VAL A 594 7.70 10.43 5.15
CA VAL A 594 7.02 9.27 4.57
C VAL A 594 6.81 8.18 5.62
N PHE A 595 5.60 7.62 5.67
CA PHE A 595 5.23 6.50 6.55
C PHE A 595 4.85 5.29 5.67
N PRO A 596 5.64 4.19 5.70
CA PRO A 596 5.35 3.00 4.91
C PRO A 596 4.03 2.32 5.28
N VAL A 597 3.36 1.73 4.29
CA VAL A 597 2.08 1.03 4.45
C VAL A 597 2.09 -0.02 5.55
N GLY A 598 1.03 -0.06 6.35
CA GLY A 598 0.83 -1.05 7.41
C GLY A 598 1.66 -0.84 8.69
N LEU A 599 2.66 0.05 8.70
CA LEU A 599 3.46 0.34 9.91
C LEU A 599 2.74 1.27 10.90
N ILE A 600 2.98 1.04 12.19
CA ILE A 600 2.46 1.91 13.25
C ILE A 600 3.26 3.21 13.26
N HIS A 601 2.56 4.34 13.18
CA HIS A 601 3.16 5.67 13.13
C HIS A 601 2.29 6.73 13.81
N PHE A 602 2.86 7.90 14.06
CA PHE A 602 2.20 9.02 14.74
C PHE A 602 2.68 10.38 14.23
N GLN A 603 1.87 11.41 14.47
CA GLN A 603 2.25 12.81 14.28
C GLN A 603 1.83 13.64 15.50
N PHE A 604 2.77 14.28 16.19
CA PHE A 604 2.54 15.09 17.39
C PHE A 604 3.04 16.52 17.19
N ASN A 605 2.28 17.52 17.64
CA ASN A 605 2.73 18.91 17.72
C ASN A 605 3.39 19.16 19.08
N PRO A 606 4.74 19.25 19.17
CA PRO A 606 5.43 19.46 20.44
C PRO A 606 5.32 20.91 20.97
N ASN A 607 4.69 21.83 20.23
CA ASN A 607 4.58 23.23 20.63
C ASN A 607 3.41 23.42 21.64
N PRO A 608 3.67 23.96 22.85
CA PRO A 608 2.63 24.19 23.86
C PRO A 608 1.78 25.45 23.64
N HIS A 609 2.11 26.28 22.63
CA HIS A 609 1.48 27.59 22.44
C HIS A 609 0.96 27.84 21.02
N GLN A 610 1.42 27.10 20.01
CA GLN A 610 1.02 27.28 18.62
C GLN A 610 0.46 25.99 18.02
N PRO A 611 -0.60 26.06 17.19
CA PRO A 611 -1.06 24.92 16.41
C PRO A 611 -0.06 24.53 15.33
N ALA A 612 -0.27 23.37 14.73
CA ALA A 612 0.40 22.95 13.50
C ALA A 612 -0.65 22.50 12.48
N VAL A 613 -0.31 22.58 11.20
CA VAL A 613 -1.15 22.12 10.09
C VAL A 613 -0.29 21.33 9.13
N ALA A 614 -0.79 20.20 8.66
CA ALA A 614 -0.15 19.42 7.62
C ALA A 614 -1.17 18.97 6.56
N ILE A 615 -0.65 18.59 5.40
CA ILE A 615 -1.40 17.87 4.39
C ILE A 615 -0.70 16.53 4.13
N ALA A 616 -1.48 15.47 4.19
CA ALA A 616 -1.06 14.10 3.98
C ALA A 616 -1.69 13.58 2.69
N ALA A 617 -0.94 12.89 1.85
CA ALA A 617 -1.49 12.12 0.74
C ALA A 617 -1.25 10.64 0.95
N LEU A 618 -2.21 9.81 0.54
CA LEU A 618 -2.21 8.38 0.83
C LEU A 618 -2.36 7.56 -0.45
N SER A 619 -1.56 6.51 -0.59
CA SER A 619 -1.48 5.64 -1.79
C SER A 619 -2.67 4.68 -1.93
N SER A 620 -3.87 5.13 -1.57
CA SER A 620 -5.13 4.41 -1.76
C SER A 620 -6.31 5.39 -1.77
N GLN A 621 -7.32 5.08 -2.59
CA GLN A 621 -8.61 5.80 -2.61
C GLN A 621 -9.43 5.59 -1.34
N ASN A 622 -9.08 4.59 -0.52
CA ASN A 622 -9.63 4.37 0.82
C ASN A 622 -8.53 3.72 1.70
N PRO A 623 -7.66 4.50 2.37
CA PRO A 623 -6.52 3.98 3.10
C PRO A 623 -6.91 3.09 4.29
N GLY A 624 -8.07 3.37 4.91
CA GLY A 624 -8.46 2.86 6.23
C GLY A 624 -7.54 3.41 7.32
N ALA A 625 -7.96 3.45 8.58
CA ALA A 625 -7.10 3.90 9.68
C ALA A 625 -7.41 3.09 10.93
N ILE A 626 -6.39 2.52 11.58
CA ILE A 626 -6.53 1.79 12.84
C ILE A 626 -5.81 2.60 13.92
N THR A 627 -6.53 3.41 14.70
CA THR A 627 -5.95 4.06 15.89
C THR A 627 -5.73 2.99 16.96
N ILE A 628 -4.48 2.76 17.34
CA ILE A 628 -4.09 1.59 18.15
C ILE A 628 -4.80 1.56 19.50
N ALA A 629 -4.82 2.68 20.23
CA ALA A 629 -5.49 2.74 21.53
C ALA A 629 -7.01 2.49 21.41
N ASN A 630 -7.67 3.10 20.42
CA ASN A 630 -9.10 2.89 20.18
C ASN A 630 -9.43 1.46 19.74
N ALA A 631 -8.56 0.80 18.96
CA ALA A 631 -8.79 -0.54 18.46
C ALA A 631 -8.51 -1.63 19.50
N VAL A 632 -7.60 -1.39 20.46
CA VAL A 632 -7.26 -2.36 21.52
C VAL A 632 -8.09 -2.15 22.79
N PHE A 633 -8.29 -0.91 23.22
CA PHE A 633 -8.94 -0.56 24.49
C PHE A 633 -10.33 0.06 24.32
N GLY A 634 -10.73 0.41 23.10
CA GLY A 634 -12.03 1.01 22.76
C GLY A 634 -12.85 0.21 21.74
N SER A 635 -12.53 -1.07 21.53
CA SER A 635 -13.26 -1.93 20.59
C SER A 635 -14.68 -2.19 21.09
N LYS A 636 -15.60 -2.52 20.16
CA LYS A 636 -16.99 -2.86 20.51
C LYS A 636 -17.39 -4.23 19.92
N PRO A 637 -17.69 -5.25 20.75
CA PRO A 637 -17.48 -5.31 22.21
C PRO A 637 -15.99 -5.16 22.62
N PRO A 638 -15.68 -4.91 23.91
CA PRO A 638 -14.30 -4.85 24.39
C PRO A 638 -13.58 -6.19 24.24
N ILE A 639 -12.25 -6.16 24.09
CA ILE A 639 -11.39 -7.34 24.21
C ILE A 639 -11.31 -7.73 25.70
N SER A 640 -11.27 -9.02 26.01
CA SER A 640 -11.15 -9.54 27.37
C SER A 640 -9.93 -8.98 28.12
N ASP A 641 -10.14 -8.50 29.34
CA ASP A 641 -9.09 -7.91 30.17
C ASP A 641 -7.99 -8.91 30.52
N GLU A 642 -8.28 -10.21 30.47
CA GLU A 642 -7.27 -11.26 30.66
C GLU A 642 -6.32 -11.39 29.48
N VAL A 643 -6.82 -11.25 28.25
CA VAL A 643 -6.01 -11.20 27.03
C VAL A 643 -5.09 -9.99 27.08
N LEU A 644 -5.66 -8.82 27.41
CA LEU A 644 -4.91 -7.57 27.44
C LEU A 644 -3.91 -7.51 28.60
N ALA A 645 -4.30 -7.90 29.83
CA ALA A 645 -3.41 -7.94 30.99
C ALA A 645 -2.18 -8.82 30.73
N LYS A 646 -2.39 -10.01 30.13
CA LYS A 646 -1.30 -10.93 29.80
C LYS A 646 -0.44 -10.43 28.62
N ALA A 647 -1.06 -9.82 27.62
CA ALA A 647 -0.37 -9.24 26.46
C ALA A 647 0.53 -8.05 26.82
N PHE A 648 0.02 -7.11 27.62
CA PHE A 648 0.74 -5.91 28.07
C PHE A 648 1.57 -6.15 29.33
N GLN A 649 1.43 -7.32 29.97
CA GLN A 649 2.14 -7.74 31.18
C GLN A 649 1.86 -6.83 32.40
N VAL A 650 0.59 -6.43 32.55
CA VAL A 650 0.08 -5.55 33.61
C VAL A 650 -1.07 -6.21 34.37
N GLU A 651 -1.46 -5.64 35.51
CA GLU A 651 -2.63 -6.10 36.26
C GLU A 651 -3.95 -5.76 35.56
N LYS A 652 -5.01 -6.56 35.79
CA LYS A 652 -6.35 -6.31 35.18
C LYS A 652 -6.87 -4.90 35.47
N GLY A 653 -6.69 -4.37 36.69
CA GLY A 653 -7.09 -3.01 37.03
C GLY A 653 -6.42 -1.91 36.19
N THR A 654 -5.23 -2.15 35.62
CA THR A 654 -4.59 -1.23 34.66
C THR A 654 -5.31 -1.27 33.31
N ILE A 655 -5.78 -2.45 32.88
CA ILE A 655 -6.60 -2.59 31.67
C ILE A 655 -7.96 -1.94 31.86
N ASP A 656 -8.64 -2.21 32.98
CA ASP A 656 -9.95 -1.63 33.30
C ASP A 656 -9.89 -0.09 33.23
N TRP A 657 -8.84 0.49 33.81
CA TRP A 657 -8.57 1.93 33.75
C TRP A 657 -8.28 2.44 32.33
N LEU A 658 -7.50 1.72 31.53
CA LEU A 658 -7.22 2.08 30.14
C LEU A 658 -8.51 2.02 29.29
N GLN A 659 -9.31 0.95 29.40
CA GLN A 659 -10.59 0.83 28.68
C GLN A 659 -11.58 1.94 29.04
N ALA A 660 -11.64 2.32 30.33
CA ALA A 660 -12.50 3.40 30.79
C ALA A 660 -12.25 4.74 30.06
N GLN A 661 -11.03 5.02 29.60
CA GLN A 661 -10.71 6.24 28.84
C GLN A 661 -11.34 6.28 27.43
N PHE A 662 -11.78 5.13 26.91
CA PHE A 662 -12.33 4.98 25.56
C PHE A 662 -13.82 4.59 25.54
N TRP A 663 -14.38 4.19 26.68
CA TRP A 663 -15.78 3.76 26.79
C TRP A 663 -16.77 4.92 26.60
N GLU A 664 -16.42 6.13 27.06
CA GLU A 664 -17.29 7.32 26.98
C GLU A 664 -17.06 8.19 25.72
N ASN A 665 -18.03 8.11 24.81
CA ASN A 665 -18.32 9.12 23.77
C ASN A 665 -17.15 9.49 22.85
N ASN A 666 -16.66 8.50 22.08
CA ASN A 666 -15.90 8.73 20.85
C ASN A 666 -16.73 8.26 19.63
N HIS A 667 -17.85 8.94 19.37
CA HIS A 667 -18.47 8.93 18.04
C HIS A 667 -17.66 9.88 17.15
N TYR A 668 -16.95 9.30 16.18
CA TYR A 668 -16.28 9.99 15.08
C TYR A 668 -17.12 9.82 13.81
#